data_AF-A0A1V4KPK9-F1
#
_entry.id   AF-A0A1V4KPK9-F1
#
_cell.length_a   1.000
_cell.length_b   1.000
_cell.length_c   1.000
_cell.angle_alpha   90.00
_cell.angle_beta   90.00
_cell.angle_gamma   90.00
#
_symmetry.space_group_name_H-M   'P 1'
#
loop_
_entity.id
_entity.type
_entity.pdbx_description
1 polymer ?
#
loop_
_entity_poly.entity_id
_entity_poly.type
_entity_poly.pdbx_seq_one_letter_code
_entity_poly.pdbx_strand_id
1 'polypeptide(L)'
;MPPPPGKYGKLGALCVAAGDTAPCRRCASVLSQNRSGRARGCAQGVPDPVGFVARSRGVGAPGKILKGGLRSSPRCFRFGASSALAAEPPGQPSADTTVTGLLREGSACAASSDLQTPQLSTLTWCHLWGMNQDSDSSDQPTGQDPLLLLKTLQLLWTKKEMKKLKEEARRGFAGLEEPLAGLLAMLEGSGDWKGKGHSLGYCIVTELQLWMKEHPAAQQSGITLKKLQARVLNILAQCPANLLDPLISIYQLHTADRNYLLGHVSHLYHRGDYKEAAVLSIKLKLQPDQDVEKMCTPLLLQDKTNLVEDYVGDYPELQSKLLQILDTWCEPGFNIRDITSRYQGLAGYKPEKFNRKMLSKLVFRLLDRFNVDPALCPNVVNQRHLRTLNYLFYKRFVEKTMTQENWTDHVQSTVGENRWLQGHLMQLLMRYCDLKTAARWAQRCNLPEEMLPYGVAEELQKLQERERVEEAAKADHHEERKKEGYYQLPIPRANIHFLQTWEETQRCWEKVLRPGQVVGIDMEWKPSFGMVGKPRVSLLQLALRDEVFLLDLPRLLEQAVTEAEKEKLPHFIQRLYSDAAITKLGYGMSGDLSSLAATWSALKDADKQAQGVVDLLTIDKQLQKGSVEWKRGGRKVDDVSPEQSDEDRGSRQPEKGLSLLVQHVLGKPLDKTEQLSNWEKRPLREEQILYAASDAYCLLEIYEKLCKDPESFGLSSDLTGSLVGKPSMKPRAKKQLNKQEVLSPSGQQCEGHQKETSCPPAPISPKEFSVVCDNMLQGLGRYLRCLGVDVQMLENEDDHRKAAEIARQEGRVILTSGLPYQTLRSQVAEGRCFSVNSSEKAKEQAVQVLRHFNVQVSPADIFSRCQS
;
A
#
# COMPACT_ATOMS: atom_id res chain seq x y z
N MET A 1 -49.39 -35.05 7.63
CA MET A 1 -49.67 -35.40 9.04
C MET A 1 -48.37 -35.82 9.71
N PRO A 2 -48.12 -35.50 10.98
CA PRO A 2 -47.98 -34.15 11.54
C PRO A 2 -46.67 -33.99 12.36
N PRO A 3 -46.31 -32.77 12.80
CA PRO A 3 -45.09 -32.48 13.56
C PRO A 3 -45.32 -32.65 15.08
N PRO A 4 -44.26 -32.58 15.90
CA PRO A 4 -44.38 -32.09 17.27
C PRO A 4 -43.60 -30.78 17.51
N PRO A 5 -43.93 -30.07 18.60
CA PRO A 5 -44.11 -28.63 18.61
C PRO A 5 -43.02 -27.87 19.39
N GLY A 6 -42.97 -26.55 19.21
CA GLY A 6 -42.35 -25.66 20.20
C GLY A 6 -43.29 -25.36 21.36
N LYS A 7 -42.74 -24.94 22.51
CA LYS A 7 -43.23 -23.83 23.37
C LYS A 7 -42.39 -23.62 24.66
N TYR A 8 -42.09 -22.34 24.92
CA TYR A 8 -41.93 -21.59 26.19
C TYR A 8 -40.96 -22.02 27.31
N GLY A 9 -39.99 -21.13 27.65
CA GLY A 9 -40.14 -20.12 28.71
C GLY A 9 -39.71 -20.41 30.18
N LYS A 10 -38.66 -19.65 30.60
CA LYS A 10 -38.42 -18.96 31.90
C LYS A 10 -37.82 -19.65 33.15
N LEU A 11 -37.10 -18.78 33.90
CA LEU A 11 -36.48 -18.83 35.24
C LEU A 11 -35.01 -19.33 35.25
N GLY A 12 -33.99 -18.66 35.79
CA GLY A 12 -33.91 -17.50 36.70
C GLY A 12 -33.29 -17.91 38.05
N ALA A 13 -32.15 -17.29 38.41
CA ALA A 13 -31.56 -17.08 39.75
C ALA A 13 -30.20 -17.75 40.11
N LEU A 14 -29.47 -17.01 40.96
CA LEU A 14 -28.13 -17.17 41.59
C LEU A 14 -26.98 -16.56 40.75
N CYS A 15 -26.31 -15.45 41.12
CA CYS A 15 -25.98 -14.91 42.45
C CYS A 15 -25.89 -13.37 42.48
N VAL A 16 -26.47 -12.75 43.50
CA VAL A 16 -26.04 -11.48 44.12
C VAL A 16 -26.24 -11.64 45.62
N ALA A 17 -25.20 -11.42 46.43
CA ALA A 17 -25.19 -10.62 47.66
C ALA A 17 -24.00 -10.98 48.57
N ALA A 18 -23.05 -10.06 48.70
CA ALA A 18 -22.54 -9.52 49.96
C ALA A 18 -21.32 -8.63 49.65
N GLY A 19 -21.46 -7.32 49.87
CA GLY A 19 -20.33 -6.41 50.01
C GLY A 19 -20.00 -6.20 51.49
N ASP A 20 -18.74 -5.88 51.80
CA ASP A 20 -18.38 -4.72 52.62
C ASP A 20 -16.85 -4.53 52.73
N THR A 21 -16.45 -3.28 52.45
CA THR A 21 -15.36 -2.46 53.04
C THR A 21 -14.04 -3.08 53.53
N ALA A 22 -12.91 -2.70 52.90
CA ALA A 22 -11.88 -1.76 53.41
C ALA A 22 -10.41 -2.09 52.97
N PRO A 23 -9.50 -1.09 52.87
CA PRO A 23 -8.23 -1.14 52.13
C PRO A 23 -6.96 -1.07 53.00
N CYS A 24 -5.80 -1.58 52.51
CA CYS A 24 -4.43 -1.25 52.98
C CYS A 24 -3.39 -2.10 52.21
N ARG A 25 -2.12 -1.76 51.94
CA ARG A 25 -1.27 -0.54 51.86
C ARG A 25 0.14 -1.05 51.50
N ARG A 26 0.88 -0.35 50.63
CA ARG A 26 2.35 -0.07 50.65
C ARG A 26 2.71 0.50 49.27
N CYS A 27 3.30 1.68 49.09
CA CYS A 27 3.77 2.73 49.99
C CYS A 27 3.74 4.05 49.20
N ALA A 28 3.18 5.10 49.81
CA ALA A 28 3.48 6.48 49.47
C ALA A 28 3.54 7.29 50.77
N SER A 29 4.71 7.87 51.04
CA SER A 29 5.01 8.92 52.02
C SER A 29 6.45 9.35 51.72
N VAL A 30 6.89 10.60 51.71
CA VAL A 30 6.34 11.84 52.23
C VAL A 30 7.28 12.98 51.76
N LEU A 31 6.69 14.16 51.49
CA LEU A 31 7.19 15.53 51.57
C LEU A 31 8.50 16.00 50.90
N SER A 32 8.33 17.10 50.17
CA SER A 32 9.29 18.16 49.88
C SER A 32 9.82 18.88 51.13
N GLN A 33 11.10 19.28 51.14
CA GLN A 33 11.62 20.65 51.34
C GLN A 33 13.06 20.67 51.87
N ASN A 34 13.78 21.73 51.48
CA ASN A 34 15.02 22.28 52.06
C ASN A 34 16.31 21.47 51.84
N ARG A 35 17.50 22.04 51.73
CA ARG A 35 18.10 23.36 51.41
C ARG A 35 19.59 23.12 51.72
N SER A 36 20.50 23.68 50.92
CA SER A 36 21.86 24.11 51.31
C SER A 36 22.86 23.13 51.96
N GLY A 37 24.10 23.15 51.43
CA GLY A 37 25.25 23.43 52.32
C GLY A 37 26.35 22.38 52.43
N ARG A 38 27.44 22.63 51.68
CA ARG A 38 28.86 22.63 52.11
C ARG A 38 29.42 21.48 53.00
N ALA A 39 30.32 20.72 52.36
CA ALA A 39 31.78 20.76 52.55
C ALA A 39 32.50 20.01 53.70
N ARG A 40 33.65 19.45 53.29
CA ARG A 40 34.91 19.06 53.99
C ARG A 40 34.96 17.64 54.58
N GLY A 41 36.05 16.88 54.39
CA GLY A 41 37.29 17.18 53.68
C GLY A 41 38.39 16.10 53.83
N CYS A 42 39.50 16.37 53.14
CA CYS A 42 40.90 15.97 53.36
C CYS A 42 41.31 14.48 53.19
N ALA A 43 42.52 14.10 52.78
CA ALA A 43 43.66 14.64 52.00
C ALA A 43 44.82 13.62 52.17
N GLN A 44 45.87 13.74 51.33
CA GLN A 44 47.19 13.05 51.31
C GLN A 44 47.30 11.88 50.31
N GLY A 45 48.30 11.79 49.42
CA GLY A 45 49.50 12.61 49.17
C GLY A 45 50.27 12.11 47.93
N VAL A 46 50.96 13.04 47.27
CA VAL A 46 51.82 12.92 46.05
C VAL A 46 53.26 12.49 46.45
N PRO A 47 54.21 12.13 45.54
CA PRO A 47 54.99 13.14 44.80
C PRO A 47 55.47 12.73 43.36
N ASP A 48 55.50 13.72 42.45
CA ASP A 48 56.40 13.85 41.26
C ASP A 48 57.79 14.36 41.73
N PRO A 49 58.95 14.30 40.99
CA PRO A 49 59.20 15.16 39.80
C PRO A 49 60.35 14.81 38.79
N VAL A 50 60.54 15.75 37.84
CA VAL A 50 61.76 16.14 37.04
C VAL A 50 61.96 15.48 35.65
N GLY A 51 62.19 16.19 34.52
CA GLY A 51 62.34 17.63 34.23
C GLY A 51 62.87 17.94 32.81
N PHE A 52 63.12 19.24 32.57
CA PHE A 52 63.82 19.94 31.45
C PHE A 52 63.05 20.24 30.13
N VAL A 53 63.37 21.30 29.36
CA VAL A 53 63.29 22.78 29.51
C VAL A 53 63.68 23.40 28.14
N ALA A 54 62.88 24.39 27.69
CA ALA A 54 63.17 25.56 26.82
C ALA A 54 63.78 25.43 25.40
N ARG A 55 63.15 26.14 24.42
CA ARG A 55 63.51 27.53 24.05
C ARG A 55 62.55 28.17 23.03
N SER A 56 62.41 29.48 23.19
CA SER A 56 61.57 30.45 22.48
C SER A 56 62.41 31.46 21.69
N ARG A 57 61.93 31.98 20.56
CA ARG A 57 62.11 33.35 20.00
C ARG A 57 60.97 33.57 18.97
N GLY A 58 60.26 34.69 18.81
CA GLY A 58 60.40 36.03 19.37
C GLY A 58 60.23 37.13 18.29
N VAL A 59 58.99 37.60 18.11
CA VAL A 59 58.55 39.02 18.05
C VAL A 59 59.09 40.00 16.98
N GLY A 60 58.14 40.70 16.33
CA GLY A 60 58.28 42.06 15.78
C GLY A 60 56.91 42.78 15.77
N ALA A 61 56.79 43.88 16.50
CA ALA A 61 55.64 44.81 16.57
C ALA A 61 56.04 46.18 15.92
N PRO A 62 55.29 47.30 16.09
CA PRO A 62 53.96 47.63 15.56
C PRO A 62 53.94 48.95 14.74
N GLY A 63 52.86 49.21 13.99
CA GLY A 63 52.54 50.49 13.35
C GLY A 63 51.09 50.92 13.64
N LYS A 64 50.92 52.17 14.08
CA LYS A 64 49.72 52.78 14.67
C LYS A 64 48.67 53.28 13.66
N ILE A 65 47.41 53.18 14.08
CA ILE A 65 46.29 54.15 13.96
C ILE A 65 45.81 54.55 12.55
N LEU A 66 44.54 54.23 12.23
CA LEU A 66 43.48 55.21 11.92
C LEU A 66 42.09 54.59 12.05
N LYS A 67 41.19 55.32 12.71
CA LYS A 67 39.78 55.01 12.94
C LYS A 67 38.96 55.24 11.68
N GLY A 68 37.93 54.42 11.45
CA GLY A 68 36.85 54.70 10.52
C GLY A 68 35.80 53.60 10.58
N GLY A 69 34.75 53.80 11.37
CA GLY A 69 33.62 52.87 11.44
C GLY A 69 32.60 53.15 10.34
N LEU A 70 31.85 52.12 9.94
CA LEU A 70 30.40 52.16 9.73
C LEU A 70 29.90 50.77 9.33
N ARG A 71 28.92 50.28 10.09
CA ARG A 71 28.11 49.11 9.78
C ARG A 71 27.15 49.46 8.63
N SER A 72 26.98 48.57 7.65
CA SER A 72 25.70 48.40 6.97
C SER A 72 25.57 47.02 6.31
N SER A 73 24.34 46.52 6.36
CA SER A 73 23.81 45.22 5.91
C SER A 73 23.90 45.03 4.38
N PRO A 74 24.02 43.80 3.83
CA PRO A 74 23.88 43.58 2.40
C PRO A 74 22.42 43.27 2.01
N ARG A 75 21.92 44.05 1.06
CA ARG A 75 20.73 43.82 0.24
C ARG A 75 20.99 42.74 -0.80
N CYS A 76 19.91 42.02 -1.12
CA CYS A 76 19.74 41.16 -2.29
C CYS A 76 20.10 41.86 -3.61
N PHE A 77 20.80 41.14 -4.49
CA PHE A 77 20.99 41.50 -5.89
C PHE A 77 20.19 40.57 -6.82
N ARG A 78 19.57 41.20 -7.82
CA ARG A 78 18.84 40.62 -8.96
C ARG A 78 19.81 40.08 -10.03
N PHE A 79 19.36 39.06 -10.75
CA PHE A 79 19.56 38.86 -12.19
C PHE A 79 18.15 38.66 -12.77
N GLY A 80 17.71 39.18 -13.91
CA GLY A 80 18.38 39.62 -15.14
C GLY A 80 17.57 39.00 -16.28
N ALA A 81 16.62 39.75 -16.85
CA ALA A 81 15.73 39.30 -17.93
C ALA A 81 16.26 39.75 -19.30
N SER A 82 15.99 38.96 -20.35
CA SER A 82 16.12 39.35 -21.76
C SER A 82 14.75 39.49 -22.43
N SER A 83 14.60 40.63 -23.12
CA SER A 83 13.78 41.03 -24.29
C SER A 83 13.06 39.94 -25.11
N ALA A 84 11.97 40.18 -25.85
CA ALA A 84 11.12 41.34 -26.15
C ALA A 84 9.94 40.87 -27.03
N LEU A 85 8.77 41.53 -26.96
CA LEU A 85 8.02 42.08 -28.12
C LEU A 85 6.69 42.70 -27.65
N ALA A 86 6.36 43.83 -28.27
CA ALA A 86 5.42 44.85 -27.82
C ALA A 86 4.02 44.72 -28.46
N ALA A 87 2.99 45.18 -27.72
CA ALA A 87 1.81 45.87 -28.25
C ALA A 87 1.09 46.61 -27.08
N GLU A 88 0.72 47.88 -27.30
CA GLU A 88 0.13 48.87 -26.37
C GLU A 88 -1.15 49.46 -27.06
N PRO A 89 -2.02 50.28 -26.41
CA PRO A 89 -3.38 49.96 -25.95
C PRO A 89 -4.46 50.89 -26.58
N PRO A 90 -5.70 51.06 -26.03
CA PRO A 90 -6.01 51.98 -24.90
C PRO A 90 -7.17 51.47 -24.00
N GLY A 91 -7.61 52.04 -22.87
CA GLY A 91 -7.35 53.27 -22.13
C GLY A 91 -8.20 53.29 -20.84
N GLN A 92 -7.77 54.06 -19.84
CA GLN A 92 -8.57 54.46 -18.66
C GLN A 92 -9.52 55.63 -19.02
N PRO A 93 -10.44 56.00 -18.10
CA PRO A 93 -10.11 57.20 -17.33
C PRO A 93 -10.39 57.10 -15.81
N SER A 94 -9.64 57.93 -15.10
CA SER A 94 -9.68 58.29 -13.68
C SER A 94 -10.77 59.32 -13.36
N ALA A 95 -11.13 59.44 -12.07
CA ALA A 95 -11.12 60.71 -11.33
C ALA A 95 -11.54 60.52 -9.85
N ASP A 96 -10.70 61.07 -8.97
CA ASP A 96 -10.93 61.36 -7.55
C ASP A 96 -12.11 62.32 -7.32
N THR A 97 -12.70 62.31 -6.12
CA THR A 97 -12.86 63.52 -5.28
C THR A 97 -13.20 63.13 -3.83
N THR A 98 -12.32 63.55 -2.92
CA THR A 98 -12.46 63.58 -1.46
C THR A 98 -13.25 64.83 -1.05
N VAL A 99 -14.27 64.72 -0.18
CA VAL A 99 -14.55 65.77 0.85
C VAL A 99 -15.13 65.13 2.12
N THR A 100 -14.57 65.64 3.20
CA THR A 100 -14.61 65.42 4.65
C THR A 100 -15.94 65.58 5.39
N GLY A 101 -15.98 64.93 6.57
CA GLY A 101 -16.67 65.40 7.78
C GLY A 101 -17.41 64.27 8.51
N LEU A 102 -17.43 64.12 9.84
CA LEU A 102 -16.68 64.63 10.99
C LEU A 102 -17.30 63.86 12.20
N LEU A 103 -16.51 63.66 13.27
CA LEU A 103 -16.91 63.32 14.65
C LEU A 103 -17.06 61.82 15.06
N ARG A 104 -15.94 61.22 15.48
CA ARG A 104 -15.53 60.94 16.90
C ARG A 104 -16.60 61.21 17.98
N GLU A 105 -16.66 60.60 19.16
CA GLU A 105 -16.01 59.53 19.94
C GLU A 105 -16.81 59.54 21.27
N GLY A 106 -16.88 58.46 22.05
CA GLY A 106 -17.33 58.59 23.44
C GLY A 106 -17.76 57.32 24.17
N SER A 107 -16.80 56.69 24.84
CA SER A 107 -16.98 55.60 25.80
C SER A 107 -17.46 56.07 27.19
N ALA A 108 -18.13 55.15 27.89
CA ALA A 108 -18.09 54.85 29.34
C ALA A 108 -18.55 55.90 30.38
N CYS A 109 -19.50 55.52 31.25
CA CYS A 109 -19.25 55.20 32.66
C CYS A 109 -20.55 54.87 33.44
N ALA A 110 -20.34 54.19 34.57
CA ALA A 110 -21.28 53.50 35.44
C ALA A 110 -22.19 54.38 36.33
N ALA A 111 -23.31 53.80 36.80
CA ALA A 111 -23.81 53.93 38.18
C ALA A 111 -24.89 52.86 38.50
N SER A 112 -24.73 52.24 39.67
CA SER A 112 -25.67 51.47 40.50
C SER A 112 -26.89 52.34 40.95
N SER A 113 -28.03 51.88 41.48
CA SER A 113 -28.35 50.74 42.35
C SER A 113 -29.88 50.48 42.44
N ASP A 114 -30.24 49.33 43.03
CA ASP A 114 -31.46 48.99 43.81
C ASP A 114 -32.83 48.81 43.13
N LEU A 115 -33.36 47.58 43.09
CA LEU A 115 -34.16 46.97 44.18
C LEU A 115 -34.70 45.56 43.81
N GLN A 116 -34.27 44.58 44.60
CA GLN A 116 -34.94 43.38 45.14
C GLN A 116 -35.98 42.55 44.35
N THR A 117 -35.66 41.26 44.28
CA THR A 117 -36.49 40.06 44.07
C THR A 117 -37.46 39.78 45.23
N PRO A 118 -38.48 38.91 45.05
CA PRO A 118 -38.33 37.46 45.36
C PRO A 118 -38.97 36.56 44.27
N GLN A 119 -38.44 35.40 43.84
CA GLN A 119 -38.05 34.13 44.47
C GLN A 119 -39.20 33.14 44.76
N LEU A 120 -38.94 31.88 44.34
CA LEU A 120 -39.57 30.57 44.67
C LEU A 120 -40.68 30.08 43.69
N SER A 121 -40.43 29.11 42.79
CA SER A 121 -40.31 27.64 42.99
C SER A 121 -41.62 27.04 43.53
N THR A 122 -42.27 26.00 42.99
CA THR A 122 -41.81 24.62 42.69
C THR A 122 -43.03 23.80 42.18
N LEU A 123 -42.78 22.77 41.35
CA LEU A 123 -43.44 21.43 41.28
C LEU A 123 -44.98 21.33 41.02
N THR A 124 -45.55 20.73 39.96
CA THR A 124 -45.64 19.33 39.43
C THR A 124 -47.09 18.78 39.51
N TRP A 125 -47.69 18.53 38.34
CA TRP A 125 -48.64 17.47 37.90
C TRP A 125 -49.85 16.95 38.74
N CYS A 126 -50.96 16.73 37.97
CA CYS A 126 -52.08 15.76 38.11
C CYS A 126 -53.21 16.08 39.13
N HIS A 127 -54.51 15.80 38.95
CA HIS A 127 -55.27 14.89 38.08
C HIS A 127 -56.79 15.25 38.10
N LEU A 128 -57.48 15.03 36.96
CA LEU A 128 -58.82 14.41 36.71
C LEU A 128 -60.18 14.85 37.35
N TRP A 129 -61.23 14.59 36.55
CA TRP A 129 -62.71 14.68 36.70
C TRP A 129 -63.35 16.05 36.45
N GLY A 130 -64.38 16.26 35.62
CA GLY A 130 -65.24 15.40 34.79
C GLY A 130 -66.71 15.85 34.90
N MET A 131 -67.36 16.27 33.80
CA MET A 131 -68.79 16.07 33.46
C MET A 131 -69.30 17.04 32.36
N ASN A 132 -70.20 16.51 31.53
CA ASN A 132 -70.86 17.05 30.33
C ASN A 132 -71.60 18.39 30.49
N GLN A 133 -71.66 19.17 29.39
CA GLN A 133 -72.91 19.64 28.76
C GLN A 133 -72.68 20.22 27.35
N ASP A 134 -73.77 20.23 26.59
CA ASP A 134 -73.90 20.23 25.13
C ASP A 134 -73.64 21.55 24.36
N SER A 135 -73.51 21.37 23.03
CA SER A 135 -74.07 22.16 21.93
C SER A 135 -73.30 23.33 21.28
N ASP A 136 -73.27 23.20 19.95
CA ASP A 136 -73.29 24.20 18.87
C ASP A 136 -72.06 25.06 18.51
N SER A 137 -71.40 24.55 17.46
CA SER A 137 -71.26 25.15 16.12
C SER A 137 -70.49 26.46 15.92
N SER A 138 -69.69 26.39 14.84
CA SER A 138 -69.03 27.43 14.06
C SER A 138 -67.89 28.21 14.73
N ASP A 139 -66.66 27.87 14.35
CA ASP A 139 -65.68 28.90 13.96
C ASP A 139 -64.52 28.28 13.17
N GLN A 140 -64.31 28.84 11.96
CA GLN A 140 -63.12 28.92 11.09
C GLN A 140 -62.15 27.70 10.96
N PRO A 141 -61.53 27.47 9.78
CA PRO A 141 -60.53 26.41 9.66
C PRO A 141 -59.27 26.83 10.43
N THR A 142 -59.20 26.44 11.71
CA THR A 142 -57.97 26.46 12.47
C THR A 142 -57.00 25.53 11.73
N GLY A 143 -55.96 26.12 11.13
CA GLY A 143 -54.92 25.37 10.44
C GLY A 143 -54.46 24.19 11.28
N GLN A 144 -54.29 23.02 10.66
CA GLN A 144 -53.95 21.81 11.39
C GLN A 144 -52.61 21.98 12.11
N ASP A 145 -52.52 21.69 13.42
CA ASP A 145 -51.26 21.77 14.17
C ASP A 145 -50.27 20.68 13.68
N PRO A 146 -49.06 21.04 13.19
CA PRO A 146 -48.05 20.09 12.76
C PRO A 146 -47.69 19.03 13.82
N LEU A 147 -47.69 19.38 15.11
CA LEU A 147 -47.36 18.44 16.19
C LEU A 147 -48.52 17.46 16.48
N LEU A 148 -49.77 17.90 16.26
CA LEU A 148 -50.94 17.03 16.35
C LEU A 148 -50.99 16.04 15.18
N LEU A 149 -50.65 16.51 13.97
CA LEU A 149 -50.45 15.64 12.81
C LEU A 149 -49.35 14.61 13.08
N LEU A 150 -48.20 15.03 13.63
CA LEU A 150 -47.12 14.12 14.01
C LEU A 150 -47.57 13.02 14.97
N LYS A 151 -48.31 13.36 16.03
CA LYS A 151 -48.86 12.38 17.00
C LYS A 151 -49.77 11.35 16.30
N THR A 152 -50.58 11.80 15.36
CA THR A 152 -51.47 10.93 14.57
C THR A 152 -50.67 9.97 13.69
N LEU A 153 -49.63 10.48 13.01
CA LEU A 153 -48.75 9.66 12.18
C LEU A 153 -47.91 8.68 13.02
N GLN A 154 -47.46 9.06 14.21
CA GLN A 154 -46.79 8.18 15.17
C GLN A 154 -47.70 7.03 15.63
N LEU A 155 -48.99 7.30 15.87
CA LEU A 155 -49.96 6.28 16.24
C LEU A 155 -50.19 5.28 15.09
N LEU A 156 -50.31 5.76 13.85
CA LEU A 156 -50.47 4.88 12.68
C LEU A 156 -49.19 4.08 12.39
N TRP A 157 -48.03 4.67 12.65
CA TRP A 157 -46.73 4.02 12.53
C TRP A 157 -46.57 2.87 13.53
N THR A 158 -46.93 3.10 14.80
CA THR A 158 -46.91 2.06 15.85
C THR A 158 -47.89 0.92 15.56
N LYS A 159 -49.03 1.23 14.94
CA LYS A 159 -50.01 0.23 14.46
C LYS A 159 -49.61 -0.48 13.14
N LYS A 160 -48.50 -0.08 12.51
CA LYS A 160 -48.03 -0.57 11.19
C LYS A 160 -49.03 -0.38 10.04
N GLU A 161 -49.93 0.59 10.13
CA GLU A 161 -50.96 0.88 9.12
C GLU A 161 -50.41 1.79 8.00
N MET A 162 -49.46 1.30 7.20
CA MET A 162 -48.68 2.11 6.27
C MET A 162 -49.49 2.81 5.16
N LYS A 163 -50.56 2.17 4.68
CA LYS A 163 -51.41 2.74 3.62
C LYS A 163 -52.15 3.98 4.13
N LYS A 164 -52.84 3.83 5.27
CA LYS A 164 -53.52 4.95 5.93
C LYS A 164 -52.55 6.02 6.39
N LEU A 165 -51.36 5.65 6.86
CA LEU A 165 -50.34 6.63 7.24
C LEU A 165 -49.97 7.55 6.08
N LYS A 166 -49.81 7.01 4.86
CA LYS A 166 -49.52 7.80 3.66
C LYS A 166 -50.68 8.71 3.27
N GLU A 167 -51.91 8.18 3.31
CA GLU A 167 -53.14 8.94 3.02
C GLU A 167 -53.33 10.09 4.02
N GLU A 168 -53.13 9.82 5.31
CA GLU A 168 -53.20 10.79 6.41
C GLU A 168 -52.09 11.83 6.35
N ALA A 169 -50.86 11.44 5.95
CA ALA A 169 -49.77 12.39 5.75
C ALA A 169 -50.11 13.38 4.63
N ARG A 170 -50.59 12.90 3.47
CA ARG A 170 -50.97 13.76 2.34
C ARG A 170 -52.14 14.69 2.68
N ARG A 171 -53.18 14.14 3.33
CA ARG A 171 -54.32 14.94 3.81
C ARG A 171 -53.88 15.98 4.83
N GLY A 172 -52.99 15.59 5.75
CA GLY A 172 -52.41 16.47 6.74
C GLY A 172 -51.63 17.62 6.12
N PHE A 173 -50.76 17.35 5.14
CA PHE A 173 -50.01 18.39 4.44
C PHE A 173 -50.89 19.40 3.71
N ALA A 174 -52.01 18.96 3.13
CA ALA A 174 -52.97 19.85 2.48
C ALA A 174 -53.72 20.75 3.48
N GLY A 175 -53.82 20.36 4.75
CA GLY A 175 -54.45 21.13 5.83
C GLY A 175 -53.49 22.02 6.63
N LEU A 176 -52.19 21.99 6.34
CA LEU A 176 -51.20 22.90 6.95
C LEU A 176 -51.16 24.22 6.19
N GLU A 177 -51.21 25.35 6.92
CA GLU A 177 -51.00 26.68 6.33
C GLU A 177 -49.60 26.81 5.71
N GLU A 178 -48.59 26.28 6.39
CA GLU A 178 -47.19 26.36 5.97
C GLU A 178 -46.54 24.95 5.99
N PRO A 179 -46.74 24.12 4.94
CA PRO A 179 -46.32 22.72 4.94
C PRO A 179 -44.81 22.50 5.15
N LEU A 180 -43.97 23.41 4.64
CA LEU A 180 -42.50 23.34 4.80
C LEU A 180 -42.05 23.68 6.23
N ALA A 181 -42.69 24.66 6.86
CA ALA A 181 -42.44 25.01 8.26
C ALA A 181 -42.97 23.92 9.20
N GLY A 182 -44.14 23.37 8.88
CA GLY A 182 -44.75 22.24 9.57
C GLY A 182 -43.87 21.00 9.51
N LEU A 183 -43.25 20.69 8.37
CA LEU A 183 -42.27 19.59 8.29
C LEU A 183 -41.09 19.79 9.25
N LEU A 184 -40.51 20.99 9.33
CA LEU A 184 -39.41 21.25 10.27
C LEU A 184 -39.87 21.12 11.72
N ALA A 185 -41.05 21.66 12.06
CA ALA A 185 -41.61 21.52 13.40
C ALA A 185 -41.84 20.05 13.78
N MET A 186 -42.33 19.24 12.84
CA MET A 186 -42.40 17.80 13.03
C MET A 186 -41.01 17.20 13.25
N LEU A 187 -40.05 17.47 12.35
CA LEU A 187 -38.66 16.98 12.38
C LEU A 187 -37.81 17.46 13.59
N GLU A 188 -38.23 18.51 14.28
CA GLU A 188 -37.64 18.94 15.56
C GLU A 188 -38.32 18.23 16.75
N GLY A 189 -39.60 17.88 16.60
CA GLY A 189 -40.45 17.35 17.68
C GLY A 189 -40.34 15.85 17.96
N SER A 190 -39.82 15.01 17.07
CA SER A 190 -39.45 13.62 17.44
C SER A 190 -37.97 13.48 17.76
N GLY A 191 -37.63 12.70 18.78
CA GLY A 191 -36.25 12.27 19.02
C GLY A 191 -35.83 11.07 18.16
N ASP A 192 -36.78 10.41 17.47
CA ASP A 192 -36.68 9.00 17.07
C ASP A 192 -36.25 8.75 15.60
N TRP A 193 -35.80 9.78 14.85
CA TRP A 193 -35.34 9.60 13.46
C TRP A 193 -34.02 8.85 13.30
N LYS A 194 -33.30 8.58 14.39
CA LYS A 194 -31.93 8.05 14.43
C LYS A 194 -31.80 6.57 14.03
N GLY A 195 -32.70 6.06 13.18
CA GLY A 195 -32.75 4.68 12.69
C GLY A 195 -32.30 4.53 11.24
N LYS A 196 -31.77 3.34 10.88
CA LYS A 196 -31.43 2.98 9.49
C LYS A 196 -32.71 2.82 8.67
N GLY A 197 -32.66 3.29 7.41
CA GLY A 197 -33.69 3.35 6.36
C GLY A 197 -35.03 2.65 6.65
N HIS A 198 -36.13 3.40 6.50
CA HIS A 198 -37.51 3.13 6.96
C HIS A 198 -37.87 3.72 8.34
N SER A 199 -37.37 4.92 8.66
CA SER A 199 -37.89 5.69 9.80
C SER A 199 -39.21 6.39 9.44
N LEU A 200 -40.03 6.69 10.45
CA LEU A 200 -41.23 7.52 10.29
C LEU A 200 -40.89 8.86 9.60
N GLY A 201 -39.79 9.49 10.00
CA GLY A 201 -39.30 10.73 9.37
C GLY A 201 -39.04 10.58 7.87
N TYR A 202 -38.46 9.46 7.42
CA TYR A 202 -38.29 9.18 5.99
C TYR A 202 -39.62 9.07 5.24
N CYS A 203 -40.62 8.42 5.84
CA CYS A 203 -41.94 8.32 5.24
C CYS A 203 -42.62 9.70 5.12
N ILE A 204 -42.57 10.51 6.18
CA ILE A 204 -43.15 11.86 6.21
C ILE A 204 -42.49 12.75 5.16
N VAL A 205 -41.15 12.79 5.12
CA VAL A 205 -40.39 13.61 4.17
C VAL A 205 -40.64 13.16 2.73
N THR A 206 -40.69 11.86 2.46
CA THR A 206 -40.95 11.33 1.11
C THR A 206 -42.37 11.64 0.64
N GLU A 207 -43.38 11.49 1.51
CA GLU A 207 -44.77 11.82 1.14
C GLU A 207 -44.95 13.32 0.93
N LEU A 208 -44.28 14.20 1.69
CA LEU A 208 -44.29 15.64 1.40
C LEU A 208 -43.65 15.92 0.03
N GLN A 209 -42.50 15.29 -0.26
CA GLN A 209 -41.83 15.46 -1.55
C GLN A 209 -42.71 15.05 -2.73
N LEU A 210 -43.48 13.96 -2.58
CA LEU A 210 -44.46 13.53 -3.59
C LEU A 210 -45.63 14.51 -3.69
N TRP A 211 -46.18 14.94 -2.56
CA TRP A 211 -47.28 15.91 -2.52
C TRP A 211 -46.89 17.25 -3.17
N MET A 212 -45.67 17.74 -2.95
CA MET A 212 -45.15 18.95 -3.59
C MET A 212 -45.00 18.83 -5.10
N LYS A 213 -44.70 17.64 -5.63
CA LYS A 213 -44.68 17.41 -7.09
C LYS A 213 -46.08 17.55 -7.71
N GLU A 214 -47.10 17.17 -6.95
CA GLU A 214 -48.50 17.29 -7.36
C GLU A 214 -49.04 18.72 -7.14
N HIS A 215 -48.40 19.54 -6.29
CA HIS A 215 -48.83 20.90 -5.93
C HIS A 215 -47.68 21.94 -5.97
N PRO A 216 -47.24 22.38 -7.17
CA PRO A 216 -46.11 23.31 -7.32
C PRO A 216 -46.33 24.69 -6.68
N ALA A 217 -47.59 25.12 -6.50
CA ALA A 217 -47.96 26.40 -5.89
C ALA A 217 -47.61 26.49 -4.38
N ALA A 218 -47.38 25.36 -3.71
CA ALA A 218 -46.98 25.32 -2.30
C ALA A 218 -45.48 25.60 -2.08
N GLN A 219 -44.73 25.89 -3.15
CA GLN A 219 -43.29 26.12 -3.10
C GLN A 219 -43.00 27.56 -2.63
N GLN A 220 -42.42 27.70 -1.45
CA GLN A 220 -42.12 29.01 -0.88
C GLN A 220 -40.91 29.68 -1.56
N SER A 221 -40.95 31.00 -1.67
CA SER A 221 -39.90 31.83 -2.25
C SER A 221 -39.58 33.05 -1.37
N GLY A 222 -38.47 33.74 -1.65
CA GLY A 222 -38.09 34.97 -0.96
C GLY A 222 -37.58 34.77 0.48
N ILE A 223 -37.96 35.68 1.39
CA ILE A 223 -37.42 35.76 2.76
C ILE A 223 -37.84 34.54 3.60
N THR A 224 -39.05 34.01 3.37
CA THR A 224 -39.58 32.85 4.11
C THR A 224 -38.75 31.60 3.81
N LEU A 225 -38.39 31.37 2.54
CA LEU A 225 -37.50 30.27 2.16
C LEU A 225 -36.13 30.39 2.83
N LYS A 226 -35.52 31.58 2.88
CA LYS A 226 -34.22 31.79 3.56
C LYS A 226 -34.28 31.45 5.06
N LYS A 227 -35.37 31.81 5.75
CA LYS A 227 -35.58 31.45 7.16
C LYS A 227 -35.72 29.94 7.34
N LEU A 228 -36.42 29.26 6.44
CA LEU A 228 -36.56 27.80 6.47
C LEU A 228 -35.25 27.07 6.13
N GLN A 229 -34.47 27.60 5.17
CA GLN A 229 -33.14 27.09 4.84
C GLN A 229 -32.20 27.16 6.05
N ALA A 230 -32.20 28.27 6.78
CA ALA A 230 -31.43 28.42 8.02
C ALA A 230 -31.84 27.38 9.09
N ARG A 231 -33.16 27.16 9.23
CA ARG A 231 -33.71 26.22 10.21
C ARG A 231 -33.42 24.77 9.85
N VAL A 232 -33.54 24.37 8.58
CA VAL A 232 -33.26 22.98 8.15
C VAL A 232 -31.78 22.62 8.30
N LEU A 233 -30.85 23.56 8.08
CA LEU A 233 -29.42 23.31 8.24
C LEU A 233 -29.06 22.82 9.66
N ASN A 234 -29.70 23.37 10.70
CA ASN A 234 -29.50 22.91 12.08
C ASN A 234 -29.93 21.45 12.30
N ILE A 235 -30.86 20.94 11.50
CA ILE A 235 -31.37 19.56 11.58
C ILE A 235 -30.51 18.60 10.75
N LEU A 236 -29.92 19.05 9.63
CA LEU A 236 -29.14 18.20 8.72
C LEU A 236 -27.97 17.49 9.42
N ALA A 237 -27.34 18.14 10.40
CA ALA A 237 -26.25 17.57 11.21
C ALA A 237 -26.63 16.26 11.93
N GLN A 238 -27.92 16.10 12.26
CA GLN A 238 -28.44 14.99 13.05
C GLN A 238 -29.27 14.01 12.21
N CYS A 239 -29.42 14.28 10.91
CA CYS A 239 -30.22 13.47 10.01
C CYS A 239 -29.45 12.24 9.51
N PRO A 240 -30.11 11.08 9.39
CA PRO A 240 -29.55 9.95 8.68
C PRO A 240 -29.39 10.28 7.18
N ALA A 241 -28.39 9.66 6.54
CA ALA A 241 -27.98 10.00 5.16
C ALA A 241 -29.11 9.88 4.11
N ASN A 242 -30.10 9.01 4.34
CA ASN A 242 -31.25 8.83 3.44
C ASN A 242 -32.25 9.99 3.48
N LEU A 243 -32.17 10.88 4.48
CA LEU A 243 -33.00 12.08 4.57
C LEU A 243 -32.32 13.32 3.97
N LEU A 244 -31.01 13.28 3.75
CA LEU A 244 -30.27 14.44 3.23
C LEU A 244 -30.73 14.85 1.83
N ASP A 245 -30.79 13.93 0.87
CA ASP A 245 -31.17 14.26 -0.51
C ASP A 245 -32.61 14.80 -0.63
N PRO A 246 -33.63 14.18 0.01
CA PRO A 246 -34.98 14.74 0.03
C PRO A 246 -35.05 16.14 0.66
N LEU A 247 -34.36 16.39 1.78
CA LEU A 247 -34.36 17.69 2.44
C LEU A 247 -33.64 18.77 1.61
N ILE A 248 -32.50 18.44 0.99
CA ILE A 248 -31.80 19.34 0.06
C ILE A 248 -32.71 19.74 -1.11
N SER A 249 -33.51 18.79 -1.62
CA SER A 249 -34.47 19.03 -2.69
C SER A 249 -35.66 19.89 -2.24
N ILE A 250 -36.32 19.53 -1.13
CA ILE A 250 -37.51 20.21 -0.62
C ILE A 250 -37.22 21.68 -0.29
N TYR A 251 -36.10 21.95 0.40
CA TYR A 251 -35.71 23.31 0.82
C TYR A 251 -34.80 24.02 -0.19
N GLN A 252 -34.58 23.42 -1.36
CA GLN A 252 -33.76 23.98 -2.45
C GLN A 252 -32.41 24.51 -1.97
N LEU A 253 -31.69 23.72 -1.17
CA LEU A 253 -30.45 24.20 -0.54
C LEU A 253 -29.34 24.57 -1.53
N HIS A 254 -29.46 24.14 -2.79
CA HIS A 254 -28.58 24.57 -3.88
C HIS A 254 -28.76 26.05 -4.27
N THR A 255 -29.90 26.68 -3.93
CA THR A 255 -30.16 28.12 -4.17
C THR A 255 -29.86 28.98 -2.93
N ALA A 256 -29.51 28.37 -1.80
CA ALA A 256 -29.16 29.08 -0.58
C ALA A 256 -27.85 29.85 -0.73
N ASP A 257 -27.65 30.87 0.11
CA ASP A 257 -26.40 31.65 0.13
C ASP A 257 -25.21 30.73 0.43
N ARG A 258 -24.25 30.69 -0.51
CA ARG A 258 -23.06 29.86 -0.44
C ARG A 258 -22.22 30.16 0.81
N ASN A 259 -22.14 31.41 1.25
CA ASN A 259 -21.40 31.78 2.46
C ASN A 259 -22.06 31.21 3.72
N TYR A 260 -23.39 31.18 3.75
CA TYR A 260 -24.14 30.61 4.87
C TYR A 260 -23.96 29.09 4.95
N LEU A 261 -23.96 28.40 3.80
CA LEU A 261 -23.68 26.97 3.70
C LEU A 261 -22.25 26.64 4.17
N LEU A 262 -21.26 27.41 3.73
CA LEU A 262 -19.87 27.25 4.17
C LEU A 262 -19.71 27.52 5.68
N GLY A 263 -20.41 28.53 6.20
CA GLY A 263 -20.46 28.80 7.64
C GLY A 263 -21.02 27.62 8.44
N HIS A 264 -22.07 26.96 7.93
CA HIS A 264 -22.63 25.77 8.55
C HIS A 264 -21.66 24.57 8.49
N VAL A 265 -21.01 24.32 7.36
CA VAL A 265 -19.98 23.26 7.27
C VAL A 265 -18.83 23.52 8.25
N SER A 266 -18.39 24.78 8.36
CA SER A 266 -17.40 25.19 9.36
C SER A 266 -17.90 24.91 10.78
N HIS A 267 -19.16 25.18 11.10
CA HIS A 267 -19.73 24.86 12.40
C HIS A 267 -19.70 23.34 12.70
N LEU A 268 -20.04 22.50 11.73
CA LEU A 268 -19.94 21.03 11.86
C LEU A 268 -18.50 20.57 12.12
N TYR A 269 -17.55 21.17 11.41
CA TYR A 269 -16.13 20.90 11.60
C TYR A 269 -15.68 21.18 13.05
N HIS A 270 -16.03 22.35 13.60
CA HIS A 270 -15.65 22.73 14.96
C HIS A 270 -16.31 21.87 16.05
N ARG A 271 -17.46 21.25 15.74
CA ARG A 271 -18.12 20.28 16.62
C ARG A 271 -17.51 18.87 16.59
N GLY A 272 -16.63 18.59 15.63
CA GLY A 272 -16.06 17.27 15.41
C GLY A 272 -16.91 16.35 14.53
N ASP A 273 -17.97 16.87 13.91
CA ASP A 273 -18.89 16.16 13.02
C ASP A 273 -18.31 16.11 11.58
N TYR A 274 -17.06 15.64 11.43
CA TYR A 274 -16.29 15.72 10.17
C TYR A 274 -16.90 14.95 9.01
N LYS A 275 -17.57 13.83 9.29
CA LYS A 275 -18.19 13.00 8.26
C LYS A 275 -19.40 13.72 7.67
N GLU A 276 -20.22 14.30 8.54
CA GLU A 276 -21.42 15.04 8.19
C GLU A 276 -21.02 16.31 7.41
N ALA A 277 -19.98 17.01 7.86
CA ALA A 277 -19.37 18.13 7.15
C ALA A 277 -18.96 17.76 5.72
N ALA A 278 -18.20 16.66 5.55
CA ALA A 278 -17.74 16.23 4.23
C ALA A 278 -18.87 15.73 3.32
N VAL A 279 -19.83 14.96 3.85
CA VAL A 279 -21.00 14.51 3.08
C VAL A 279 -21.83 15.71 2.61
N LEU A 280 -22.05 16.69 3.47
CA LEU A 280 -22.79 17.90 3.10
C LEU A 280 -22.05 18.70 2.02
N SER A 281 -20.72 18.84 2.14
CA SER A 281 -19.90 19.47 1.11
C SER A 281 -20.01 18.77 -0.24
N ILE A 282 -19.98 17.42 -0.27
CA ILE A 282 -20.15 16.63 -1.50
C ILE A 282 -21.51 16.89 -2.14
N LYS A 283 -22.58 16.79 -1.35
CA LYS A 283 -23.96 16.91 -1.84
C LYS A 283 -24.28 18.31 -2.35
N LEU A 284 -23.71 19.34 -1.73
CA LEU A 284 -23.93 20.75 -2.09
C LEU A 284 -22.84 21.32 -3.01
N LYS A 285 -21.87 20.51 -3.46
CA LYS A 285 -20.74 20.91 -4.31
C LYS A 285 -19.95 22.11 -3.75
N LEU A 286 -19.64 22.05 -2.45
CA LEU A 286 -18.92 23.10 -1.71
C LEU A 286 -17.42 22.85 -1.59
N GLN A 287 -16.91 21.72 -2.11
CA GLN A 287 -15.51 21.31 -1.90
C GLN A 287 -14.45 22.30 -2.40
N PRO A 288 -14.61 23.01 -3.54
CA PRO A 288 -13.60 23.96 -4.03
C PRO A 288 -13.30 25.13 -3.08
N ASP A 289 -14.28 25.54 -2.28
CA ASP A 289 -14.15 26.68 -1.35
C ASP A 289 -13.64 26.26 0.04
N GLN A 290 -13.27 24.98 0.19
CA GLN A 290 -12.88 24.39 1.47
C GLN A 290 -11.42 23.96 1.48
N ASP A 291 -10.85 24.00 2.67
CA ASP A 291 -9.49 23.54 2.91
C ASP A 291 -9.46 22.00 2.91
N VAL A 292 -8.87 21.42 1.86
CA VAL A 292 -8.73 19.98 1.66
C VAL A 292 -7.99 19.32 2.82
N GLU A 293 -6.94 19.96 3.36
CA GLU A 293 -6.17 19.40 4.47
C GLU A 293 -7.04 19.31 5.73
N LYS A 294 -7.77 20.38 6.05
CA LYS A 294 -8.67 20.39 7.21
C LYS A 294 -9.78 19.36 7.07
N MET A 295 -10.40 19.25 5.89
CA MET A 295 -11.54 18.33 5.71
C MET A 295 -11.11 16.85 5.62
N CYS A 296 -9.99 16.55 4.97
CA CYS A 296 -9.58 15.16 4.70
C CYS A 296 -8.79 14.53 5.86
N THR A 297 -7.93 15.30 6.54
CA THR A 297 -7.08 14.79 7.64
C THR A 297 -7.84 14.04 8.74
N PRO A 298 -8.90 14.60 9.36
CA PRO A 298 -9.64 13.88 10.41
C PRO A 298 -10.33 12.63 9.89
N LEU A 299 -10.80 12.63 8.64
CA LEU A 299 -11.43 11.47 8.00
C LEU A 299 -10.41 10.34 7.76
N LEU A 300 -9.20 10.69 7.33
CA LEU A 300 -8.09 9.75 7.17
C LEU A 300 -7.72 9.10 8.51
N LEU A 301 -7.63 9.90 9.59
CA LEU A 301 -7.36 9.41 10.94
C LEU A 301 -8.49 8.51 11.51
N GLN A 302 -9.71 8.64 10.99
CA GLN A 302 -10.88 7.82 11.31
C GLN A 302 -11.04 6.58 10.39
N ASP A 303 -10.08 6.27 9.51
CA ASP A 303 -10.14 5.14 8.56
C ASP A 303 -11.31 5.27 7.55
N LYS A 304 -11.73 6.52 7.24
CA LYS A 304 -12.80 6.84 6.30
C LYS A 304 -12.26 7.23 4.93
N THR A 305 -11.29 6.48 4.40
CA THR A 305 -10.60 6.80 3.13
C THR A 305 -11.54 6.85 1.94
N ASN A 306 -12.57 5.99 1.89
CA ASN A 306 -13.56 6.02 0.81
C ASN A 306 -14.29 7.37 0.73
N LEU A 307 -14.62 7.99 1.86
CA LEU A 307 -15.27 9.31 1.88
C LEU A 307 -14.32 10.42 1.42
N VAL A 308 -13.03 10.30 1.73
CA VAL A 308 -12.00 11.23 1.24
C VAL A 308 -11.85 11.12 -0.28
N GLU A 309 -11.88 9.89 -0.81
CA GLU A 309 -11.87 9.64 -2.25
C GLU A 309 -13.10 10.21 -2.94
N ASP A 310 -14.29 10.02 -2.35
CA ASP A 310 -15.53 10.60 -2.87
C ASP A 310 -15.51 12.14 -2.78
N TYR A 311 -14.88 12.70 -1.74
CA TYR A 311 -14.77 14.15 -1.52
C TYR A 311 -13.98 14.84 -2.63
N VAL A 312 -12.83 14.29 -3.03
CA VAL A 312 -11.98 14.83 -4.10
C VAL A 312 -12.32 14.29 -5.49
N GLY A 313 -13.17 13.26 -5.57
CA GLY A 313 -13.37 12.45 -6.78
C GLY A 313 -13.71 13.24 -8.04
N ASP A 314 -14.56 14.26 -7.93
CA ASP A 314 -15.01 15.07 -9.07
C ASP A 314 -14.08 16.24 -9.42
N TYR A 315 -13.01 16.48 -8.64
CA TYR A 315 -12.19 17.69 -8.73
C TYR A 315 -10.69 17.38 -8.86
N PRO A 316 -10.11 17.42 -10.09
CA PRO A 316 -8.69 17.12 -10.33
C PRO A 316 -7.70 17.98 -9.51
N GLU A 317 -8.05 19.24 -9.26
CA GLU A 317 -7.25 20.15 -8.43
C GLU A 317 -7.20 19.67 -6.97
N LEU A 318 -8.32 19.20 -6.43
CA LEU A 318 -8.38 18.68 -5.06
C LEU A 318 -7.70 17.31 -4.95
N GLN A 319 -7.78 16.47 -5.98
CA GLN A 319 -7.03 15.21 -6.06
C GLN A 319 -5.53 15.47 -5.97
N SER A 320 -5.03 16.43 -6.78
CA SER A 320 -3.63 16.82 -6.79
C SER A 320 -3.19 17.39 -5.44
N LYS A 321 -4.01 18.27 -4.86
CA LYS A 321 -3.74 18.89 -3.54
C LYS A 321 -3.71 17.85 -2.42
N LEU A 322 -4.64 16.90 -2.41
CA LEU A 322 -4.64 15.79 -1.45
C LEU A 322 -3.37 14.95 -1.56
N LEU A 323 -2.95 14.62 -2.79
CA LEU A 323 -1.74 13.84 -3.05
C LEU A 323 -0.48 14.58 -2.56
N GLN A 324 -0.36 15.88 -2.83
CA GLN A 324 0.73 16.72 -2.32
C GLN A 324 0.75 16.74 -0.78
N ILE A 325 -0.40 16.91 -0.13
CA ILE A 325 -0.49 16.87 1.34
C ILE A 325 0.01 15.52 1.87
N LEU A 326 -0.47 14.41 1.31
CA LEU A 326 -0.04 13.08 1.73
C LEU A 326 1.45 12.83 1.45
N ASP A 327 2.01 13.43 0.40
CA ASP A 327 3.43 13.35 0.09
C ASP A 327 4.29 14.09 1.12
N THR A 328 3.85 15.26 1.62
CA THR A 328 4.56 15.94 2.73
C THR A 328 4.64 15.08 4.00
N TRP A 329 3.63 14.24 4.23
CA TRP A 329 3.64 13.30 5.38
C TRP A 329 4.58 12.11 5.16
N CYS A 330 5.11 11.97 3.94
CA CYS A 330 6.14 11.00 3.60
C CYS A 330 7.56 11.59 3.73
N GLU A 331 7.76 12.84 4.16
CA GLU A 331 9.11 13.42 4.28
C GLU A 331 9.99 12.71 5.34
N PRO A 332 11.32 12.60 5.11
CA PRO A 332 12.26 12.14 6.11
C PRO A 332 12.24 13.05 7.35
N GLY A 333 11.78 12.52 8.48
CA GLY A 333 11.69 13.28 9.75
C GLY A 333 10.27 13.72 10.12
N PHE A 334 9.30 13.60 9.21
CA PHE A 334 7.91 13.85 9.53
C PHE A 334 7.42 12.92 10.66
N ASN A 335 6.77 13.51 11.66
CA ASN A 335 6.18 12.82 12.80
C ASN A 335 4.65 12.95 12.77
N ILE A 336 3.96 11.82 12.64
CA ILE A 336 2.48 11.79 12.65
C ILE A 336 1.88 12.36 13.94
N ARG A 337 2.65 12.42 15.04
CA ARG A 337 2.24 13.06 16.30
C ARG A 337 1.94 14.55 16.13
N ASP A 338 2.62 15.23 15.21
CA ASP A 338 2.44 16.68 15.00
C ASP A 338 1.04 16.99 14.44
N ILE A 339 0.55 16.14 13.55
CA ILE A 339 -0.82 16.24 13.01
C ILE A 339 -1.83 15.76 14.03
N THR A 340 -1.58 14.61 14.64
CA THR A 340 -2.56 13.97 15.52
C THR A 340 -2.76 14.72 16.85
N SER A 341 -1.79 15.51 17.30
CA SER A 341 -1.94 16.40 18.46
C SER A 341 -3.11 17.38 18.33
N ARG A 342 -3.44 17.80 17.10
CA ARG A 342 -4.55 18.73 16.80
C ARG A 342 -5.93 18.07 16.88
N TYR A 343 -5.99 16.75 16.95
CA TYR A 343 -7.23 15.97 16.90
C TYR A 343 -7.33 14.95 18.06
N GLN A 344 -6.76 15.28 19.22
CA GLN A 344 -6.86 14.45 20.41
C GLN A 344 -8.33 14.31 20.85
N GLY A 345 -8.79 13.07 21.10
CA GLY A 345 -10.17 12.79 21.50
C GLY A 345 -11.15 12.42 20.37
N LEU A 346 -10.67 12.26 19.14
CA LEU A 346 -11.48 11.78 18.01
C LEU A 346 -12.11 10.40 18.29
N ALA A 347 -13.43 10.30 18.18
CA ALA A 347 -14.13 9.02 18.22
C ALA A 347 -13.69 8.13 17.02
N GLY A 348 -13.28 6.89 17.29
CA GLY A 348 -12.82 5.95 16.26
C GLY A 348 -11.39 6.17 15.74
N TYR A 349 -10.60 6.97 16.46
CA TYR A 349 -9.19 7.26 16.15
C TYR A 349 -8.29 6.02 16.18
N LYS A 350 -7.49 5.82 15.11
CA LYS A 350 -6.56 4.68 14.96
C LYS A 350 -5.19 5.12 14.43
N PRO A 351 -4.36 5.80 15.23
CA PRO A 351 -3.06 6.33 14.78
C PRO A 351 -2.08 5.24 14.38
N GLU A 352 -2.16 4.06 15.00
CA GLU A 352 -1.24 2.95 14.75
C GLU A 352 -1.32 2.40 13.32
N LYS A 353 -2.41 2.69 12.61
CA LYS A 353 -2.54 2.35 11.19
C LYS A 353 -1.75 3.30 10.29
N PHE A 354 -1.56 4.57 10.68
CA PHE A 354 -0.91 5.60 9.86
C PHE A 354 0.63 5.51 9.95
N ASN A 355 1.20 4.37 9.55
CA ASN A 355 2.64 4.22 9.36
C ASN A 355 3.06 4.62 7.93
N ARG A 356 4.34 4.98 7.76
CA ARG A 356 4.92 5.39 6.46
C ARG A 356 4.67 4.38 5.32
N LYS A 357 4.59 3.08 5.63
CA LYS A 357 4.33 2.03 4.64
C LYS A 357 2.88 2.04 4.16
N MET A 358 1.92 2.29 5.05
CA MET A 358 0.51 2.44 4.71
C MET A 358 0.26 3.74 3.94
N LEU A 359 0.87 4.85 4.37
CA LEU A 359 0.87 6.12 3.64
C LEU A 359 1.37 5.96 2.22
N SER A 360 2.53 5.34 2.05
CA SER A 360 3.09 5.08 0.72
C SER A 360 2.12 4.26 -0.15
N LYS A 361 1.55 3.17 0.38
CA LYS A 361 0.54 2.37 -0.34
C LYS A 361 -0.71 3.19 -0.70
N LEU A 362 -1.16 4.05 0.20
CA LEU A 362 -2.32 4.92 -0.02
C LEU A 362 -2.07 5.89 -1.18
N VAL A 363 -0.98 6.65 -1.13
CA VAL A 363 -0.61 7.63 -2.17
C VAL A 363 -0.54 6.94 -3.53
N PHE A 364 0.14 5.81 -3.61
CA PHE A 364 0.29 5.05 -4.85
C PHE A 364 -1.00 4.49 -5.42
N ARG A 365 -1.94 4.07 -4.56
CA ARG A 365 -3.27 3.66 -4.99
C ARG A 365 -4.09 4.84 -5.51
N LEU A 366 -3.93 6.02 -4.91
CA LEU A 366 -4.62 7.23 -5.34
C LEU A 366 -4.04 7.79 -6.66
N LEU A 367 -2.72 7.74 -6.85
CA LEU A 367 -2.06 8.07 -8.13
C LEU A 367 -2.62 7.21 -9.27
N ASP A 368 -2.74 5.90 -9.06
CA ASP A 368 -3.33 4.96 -10.04
C ASP A 368 -4.83 5.22 -10.27
N ARG A 369 -5.60 5.41 -9.20
CA ARG A 369 -7.06 5.66 -9.29
C ARG A 369 -7.40 6.95 -10.03
N PHE A 370 -6.64 8.01 -9.80
CA PHE A 370 -6.88 9.33 -10.39
C PHE A 370 -6.07 9.58 -11.66
N ASN A 371 -5.21 8.64 -12.06
CA ASN A 371 -4.29 8.76 -13.20
C ASN A 371 -3.45 10.06 -13.15
N VAL A 372 -2.89 10.35 -11.97
CA VAL A 372 -2.07 11.55 -11.72
C VAL A 372 -0.59 11.17 -11.83
N ASP A 373 0.21 12.07 -12.42
CA ASP A 373 1.65 11.88 -12.59
C ASP A 373 2.36 11.68 -11.24
N PRO A 374 3.11 10.58 -11.04
CA PRO A 374 3.94 10.36 -9.86
C PRO A 374 4.93 11.49 -9.55
N ALA A 375 5.32 12.32 -10.54
CA ALA A 375 6.17 13.50 -10.33
C ALA A 375 5.58 14.50 -9.33
N LEU A 376 4.26 14.48 -9.12
CA LEU A 376 3.57 15.30 -8.12
C LEU A 376 3.94 14.91 -6.67
N CYS A 377 4.36 13.67 -6.44
CA CYS A 377 4.64 13.12 -5.11
C CYS A 377 6.12 12.67 -5.01
N PRO A 378 7.08 13.61 -4.99
CA PRO A 378 8.50 13.28 -5.02
C PRO A 378 8.96 12.53 -3.75
N ASN A 379 8.42 12.81 -2.57
CA ASN A 379 8.90 12.22 -1.32
C ASN A 379 8.62 10.71 -1.27
N VAL A 380 7.39 10.30 -1.58
CA VAL A 380 7.01 8.88 -1.58
C VAL A 380 7.73 8.09 -2.67
N VAL A 381 7.97 8.72 -3.83
CA VAL A 381 8.71 8.13 -4.96
C VAL A 381 10.17 7.93 -4.56
N ASN A 382 10.81 8.97 -4.03
CA ASN A 382 12.21 8.92 -3.59
C ASN A 382 12.44 7.88 -2.49
N GLN A 383 11.54 7.78 -1.50
CA GLN A 383 11.62 6.73 -0.48
C GLN A 383 11.56 5.32 -1.07
N ARG A 384 10.75 5.13 -2.11
CA ARG A 384 10.62 3.84 -2.79
C ARG A 384 11.84 3.50 -3.63
N HIS A 385 12.40 4.49 -4.32
CA HIS A 385 13.66 4.35 -5.05
C HIS A 385 14.81 4.02 -4.09
N LEU A 386 14.88 4.67 -2.92
CA LEU A 386 15.86 4.35 -1.89
C LEU A 386 15.74 2.90 -1.40
N ARG A 387 14.51 2.40 -1.18
CA ARG A 387 14.29 0.98 -0.83
C ARG A 387 14.75 0.04 -1.94
N THR A 388 14.46 0.39 -3.19
CA THR A 388 14.91 -0.37 -4.36
C THR A 388 16.44 -0.39 -4.43
N LEU A 389 17.08 0.76 -4.24
CA LEU A 389 18.53 0.89 -4.22
C LEU A 389 19.17 0.00 -3.15
N ASN A 390 18.65 0.05 -1.91
CA ASN A 390 19.11 -0.82 -0.83
C ASN A 390 18.97 -2.32 -1.17
N TYR A 391 17.85 -2.70 -1.78
CA TYR A 391 17.61 -4.06 -2.25
C TYR A 391 18.61 -4.48 -3.33
N LEU A 392 18.93 -3.62 -4.29
CA LEU A 392 19.92 -3.90 -5.34
C LEU A 392 21.31 -4.15 -4.76
N PHE A 393 21.76 -3.31 -3.81
CA PHE A 393 23.02 -3.53 -3.09
C PHE A 393 23.02 -4.86 -2.33
N TYR A 394 21.93 -5.18 -1.64
CA TYR A 394 21.79 -6.46 -0.96
C TYR A 394 21.90 -7.65 -1.94
N LYS A 395 21.18 -7.63 -3.07
CA LYS A 395 21.24 -8.69 -4.08
C LYS A 395 22.63 -8.86 -4.70
N ARG A 396 23.36 -7.76 -4.92
CA ARG A 396 24.70 -7.78 -5.53
C ARG A 396 25.80 -8.21 -4.56
N PHE A 397 25.87 -7.58 -3.39
CA PHE A 397 27.02 -7.73 -2.48
C PHE A 397 26.78 -8.75 -1.37
N VAL A 398 25.53 -8.98 -0.96
CA VAL A 398 25.20 -9.93 0.11
C VAL A 398 24.77 -11.27 -0.47
N GLU A 399 23.72 -11.31 -1.29
CA GLU A 399 23.26 -12.57 -1.89
C GLU A 399 24.13 -13.03 -3.08
N LYS A 400 24.82 -12.11 -3.75
CA LYS A 400 25.65 -12.38 -4.94
C LYS A 400 24.88 -13.05 -6.10
N THR A 401 23.58 -12.82 -6.19
CA THR A 401 22.71 -13.39 -7.24
C THR A 401 22.53 -12.46 -8.44
N MET A 402 23.07 -11.24 -8.39
CA MET A 402 22.95 -10.25 -9.46
C MET A 402 24.32 -9.92 -10.07
N THR A 403 24.38 -9.92 -11.40
CA THR A 403 25.59 -9.58 -12.16
C THR A 403 25.92 -8.08 -12.04
N GLN A 404 27.18 -7.71 -12.32
CA GLN A 404 27.62 -6.32 -12.26
C GLN A 404 26.84 -5.43 -13.24
N GLU A 405 26.59 -5.92 -14.44
CA GLU A 405 25.90 -5.18 -15.50
C GLU A 405 24.43 -4.93 -15.15
N ASN A 406 23.71 -5.98 -14.73
CA ASN A 406 22.30 -5.84 -14.32
C ASN A 406 22.16 -4.93 -13.11
N TRP A 407 23.05 -5.05 -12.14
CA TRP A 407 23.08 -4.14 -11.01
C TRP A 407 23.34 -2.69 -11.44
N THR A 408 24.30 -2.47 -12.35
CA THR A 408 24.62 -1.13 -12.88
C THR A 408 23.44 -0.50 -13.61
N ASP A 409 22.74 -1.26 -14.46
CA ASP A 409 21.61 -0.76 -15.23
C ASP A 409 20.41 -0.40 -14.35
N HIS A 410 20.14 -1.21 -13.32
CA HIS A 410 19.06 -0.92 -12.37
C HIS A 410 19.38 0.23 -11.44
N VAL A 411 20.63 0.33 -10.94
CA VAL A 411 21.05 1.45 -10.11
C VAL A 411 20.94 2.75 -10.88
N GLN A 412 21.46 2.79 -12.13
CA GLN A 412 21.36 3.99 -12.95
C GLN A 412 19.90 4.36 -13.26
N SER A 413 19.05 3.38 -13.60
CA SER A 413 17.62 3.66 -13.83
C SER A 413 16.88 4.12 -12.57
N THR A 414 17.27 3.66 -11.38
CA THR A 414 16.59 3.99 -10.12
C THR A 414 17.00 5.37 -9.61
N VAL A 415 18.29 5.70 -9.73
CA VAL A 415 18.85 6.95 -9.22
C VAL A 415 18.65 8.10 -10.21
N GLY A 416 18.89 7.86 -11.50
CA GLY A 416 18.79 8.87 -12.56
C GLY A 416 19.52 10.18 -12.21
N GLU A 417 18.88 11.30 -12.50
CA GLU A 417 19.37 12.67 -12.23
C GLU A 417 19.03 13.19 -10.82
N ASN A 418 18.45 12.34 -9.96
CA ASN A 418 17.98 12.77 -8.65
C ASN A 418 19.16 12.91 -7.66
N ARG A 419 19.55 14.16 -7.38
CA ARG A 419 20.69 14.49 -6.50
C ARG A 419 20.59 13.88 -5.10
N TRP A 420 19.39 13.80 -4.54
CA TRP A 420 19.17 13.20 -3.22
C TRP A 420 19.47 11.68 -3.23
N LEU A 421 18.98 10.98 -4.26
CA LEU A 421 19.29 9.56 -4.45
C LEU A 421 20.76 9.32 -4.81
N GLN A 422 21.38 10.19 -5.60
CA GLN A 422 22.80 10.10 -5.94
C GLN A 422 23.69 10.24 -4.69
N GLY A 423 23.32 11.12 -3.75
CA GLY A 423 24.00 11.22 -2.45
C GLY A 423 23.91 9.93 -1.63
N HIS A 424 22.72 9.31 -1.56
CA HIS A 424 22.56 8.02 -0.89
C HIS A 424 23.28 6.87 -1.60
N LEU A 425 23.31 6.86 -2.94
CA LEU A 425 24.12 5.93 -3.72
C LEU A 425 25.59 6.03 -3.31
N MET A 426 26.12 7.25 -3.18
CA MET A 426 27.52 7.45 -2.78
C MET A 426 27.82 6.89 -1.38
N GLN A 427 26.91 7.11 -0.42
CA GLN A 427 27.03 6.52 0.92
C GLN A 427 27.05 4.98 0.88
N LEU A 428 26.20 4.37 0.06
CA LEU A 428 26.17 2.91 -0.10
C LEU A 428 27.42 2.39 -0.82
N LEU A 429 27.89 3.06 -1.86
CA LEU A 429 29.13 2.72 -2.56
C LEU A 429 30.32 2.73 -1.59
N MET A 430 30.41 3.73 -0.70
CA MET A 430 31.48 3.78 0.30
C MET A 430 31.41 2.68 1.36
N ARG A 431 30.23 2.11 1.57
CA ARG A 431 30.05 1.00 2.49
C ARG A 431 30.38 -0.37 1.88
N TYR A 432 30.10 -0.55 0.59
CA TYR A 432 30.16 -1.87 -0.07
C TYR A 432 31.28 -2.01 -1.12
N CYS A 433 31.82 -0.90 -1.63
CA CYS A 433 32.76 -0.88 -2.74
C CYS A 433 34.07 -0.15 -2.38
N ASP A 434 35.07 -0.28 -3.24
CA ASP A 434 36.33 0.46 -3.16
C ASP A 434 36.20 1.89 -3.72
N LEU A 435 37.16 2.76 -3.35
CA LEU A 435 37.20 4.16 -3.76
C LEU A 435 37.18 4.36 -5.28
N LYS A 436 37.83 3.47 -6.04
CA LYS A 436 37.86 3.52 -7.51
C LYS A 436 36.49 3.27 -8.12
N THR A 437 35.74 2.30 -7.60
CA THR A 437 34.37 2.04 -8.07
C THR A 437 33.45 3.20 -7.70
N ALA A 438 33.58 3.75 -6.50
CA ALA A 438 32.82 4.95 -6.11
C ALA A 438 33.14 6.17 -7.00
N ALA A 439 34.40 6.39 -7.34
CA ALA A 439 34.82 7.47 -8.24
C ALA A 439 34.29 7.30 -9.67
N ARG A 440 34.33 6.08 -10.23
CA ARG A 440 33.69 5.79 -11.53
C ARG A 440 32.17 6.09 -11.52
N TRP A 441 31.48 5.76 -10.43
CA TRP A 441 30.07 6.10 -10.28
C TRP A 441 29.82 7.59 -10.08
N ALA A 442 30.71 8.31 -9.39
CA ALA A 442 30.67 9.76 -9.28
C ALA A 442 30.73 10.44 -10.65
N GLN A 443 31.66 9.99 -11.50
CA GLN A 443 31.80 10.42 -12.88
C GLN A 443 30.52 10.11 -13.68
N ARG A 444 30.02 8.87 -13.59
CA ARG A 444 28.82 8.42 -14.31
C ARG A 444 27.56 9.17 -13.92
N CYS A 445 27.43 9.59 -12.66
CA CYS A 445 26.29 10.37 -12.17
C CYS A 445 26.49 11.89 -12.32
N ASN A 446 27.62 12.33 -12.90
CA ASN A 446 28.02 13.74 -13.01
C ASN A 446 27.81 14.52 -11.69
N LEU A 447 28.37 13.97 -10.61
CA LEU A 447 28.23 14.55 -9.27
C LEU A 447 29.20 15.74 -9.09
N PRO A 448 28.73 16.89 -8.57
CA PRO A 448 29.62 18.01 -8.27
C PRO A 448 30.61 17.63 -7.17
N GLU A 449 31.82 18.18 -7.24
CA GLU A 449 32.92 17.89 -6.31
C GLU A 449 32.54 18.15 -4.85
N GLU A 450 31.67 19.13 -4.60
CA GLU A 450 31.11 19.48 -3.30
C GLU A 450 30.31 18.36 -2.62
N MET A 451 29.76 17.42 -3.41
CA MET A 451 28.97 16.29 -2.92
C MET A 451 29.81 15.01 -2.78
N LEU A 452 31.08 15.03 -3.14
CA LEU A 452 31.95 13.85 -3.12
C LEU A 452 32.61 13.69 -1.74
N PRO A 453 32.55 12.48 -1.14
CA PRO A 453 33.31 12.18 0.07
C PRO A 453 34.83 12.35 -0.13
N TYR A 454 35.52 12.72 0.96
CA TYR A 454 36.98 12.83 0.98
C TYR A 454 37.64 11.50 0.56
N GLY A 455 38.53 11.54 -0.43
CA GLY A 455 39.17 10.38 -1.06
C GLY A 455 38.54 9.93 -2.39
N VAL A 456 37.23 10.18 -2.63
CA VAL A 456 36.59 9.87 -3.92
C VAL A 456 36.95 10.93 -4.97
N ALA A 457 37.00 12.21 -4.58
CA ALA A 457 37.40 13.30 -5.47
C ALA A 457 38.86 13.15 -5.96
N GLU A 458 39.78 12.78 -5.06
CA GLU A 458 41.18 12.52 -5.41
C GLU A 458 41.32 11.32 -6.37
N GLU A 459 40.57 10.24 -6.12
CA GLU A 459 40.62 9.06 -7.00
C GLU A 459 39.93 9.34 -8.35
N LEU A 460 38.91 10.20 -8.39
CA LEU A 460 38.28 10.66 -9.64
C LEU A 460 39.26 11.45 -10.52
N GLN A 461 40.05 12.35 -9.92
CA GLN A 461 41.09 13.09 -10.65
C GLN A 461 42.13 12.11 -11.24
N LYS A 462 42.60 11.13 -10.45
CA LYS A 462 43.52 10.09 -10.93
C LYS A 462 42.93 9.20 -12.02
N LEU A 463 41.64 8.89 -11.96
CA LEU A 463 40.96 8.09 -12.98
C LEU A 463 40.83 8.84 -14.31
N GLN A 464 40.49 10.14 -14.27
CA GLN A 464 40.42 10.98 -15.47
C GLN A 464 41.78 11.10 -16.19
N GLU A 465 42.89 11.07 -15.44
CA GLU A 465 44.24 11.03 -15.99
C GLU A 465 44.59 9.66 -16.61
N ARG A 466 44.04 8.57 -16.07
CA ARG A 466 44.33 7.19 -16.48
C ARG A 466 43.46 6.70 -17.65
N GLU A 467 42.19 7.10 -17.71
CA GLU A 467 41.28 6.80 -18.84
C GLU A 467 41.78 7.46 -20.13
N ARG A 468 42.32 8.69 -20.05
CA ARG A 468 43.01 9.34 -21.19
C ARG A 468 44.19 8.55 -21.78
N VAL A 469 44.70 7.53 -21.06
CA VAL A 469 45.80 6.66 -21.51
C VAL A 469 45.30 5.27 -21.93
N GLU A 470 44.22 4.76 -21.35
CA GLU A 470 43.64 3.44 -21.67
C GLU A 470 42.65 3.44 -22.86
N GLU A 471 42.08 4.60 -23.22
CA GLU A 471 41.17 4.75 -24.37
C GLU A 471 41.81 4.41 -25.74
N ALA A 472 43.14 4.26 -25.80
CA ALA A 472 43.88 3.87 -27.00
C ALA A 472 44.16 2.35 -27.12
N ALA A 473 43.79 1.54 -26.12
CA ALA A 473 44.21 0.13 -26.03
C ALA A 473 43.06 -0.90 -25.89
N LYS A 474 41.79 -0.50 -26.11
CA LYS A 474 40.66 -1.44 -26.10
C LYS A 474 39.99 -1.53 -27.47
N ALA A 475 40.60 -2.34 -28.33
CA ALA A 475 39.89 -3.06 -29.36
C ALA A 475 40.09 -4.57 -29.08
N ASP A 476 38.97 -5.26 -28.96
CA ASP A 476 38.83 -6.70 -29.17
C ASP A 476 39.39 -7.65 -28.08
N HIS A 477 38.62 -7.83 -27.00
CA HIS A 477 38.59 -9.08 -26.22
C HIS A 477 37.23 -9.23 -25.53
N HIS A 478 36.18 -9.54 -26.30
CA HIS A 478 35.06 -10.31 -25.74
C HIS A 478 35.46 -11.78 -25.81
N GLU A 479 36.11 -12.29 -24.76
CA GLU A 479 36.22 -13.74 -24.62
C GLU A 479 34.80 -14.29 -24.41
N GLU A 480 34.29 -15.01 -25.41
CA GLU A 480 33.12 -15.88 -25.27
C GLU A 480 33.42 -16.94 -24.21
N ARG A 481 33.11 -16.63 -22.94
CA ARG A 481 33.00 -17.68 -21.93
C ARG A 481 31.79 -18.54 -22.28
N LYS A 482 32.03 -19.61 -23.04
CA LYS A 482 31.07 -20.71 -23.19
C LYS A 482 30.69 -21.19 -21.79
N LYS A 483 29.45 -20.95 -21.38
CA LYS A 483 28.93 -21.44 -20.11
C LYS A 483 28.55 -22.92 -20.30
N GLU A 484 29.54 -23.82 -20.28
CA GLU A 484 29.41 -25.25 -20.62
C GLU A 484 28.31 -26.00 -19.83
N GLY A 485 27.90 -25.47 -18.67
CA GLY A 485 26.86 -26.04 -17.81
C GLY A 485 25.40 -25.64 -18.08
N TYR A 486 25.11 -24.78 -19.07
CA TYR A 486 23.74 -24.32 -19.37
C TYR A 486 23.31 -24.68 -20.79
N TYR A 487 21.99 -24.66 -21.02
CA TYR A 487 21.39 -24.80 -22.34
C TYR A 487 22.01 -23.81 -23.34
N GLN A 488 22.35 -24.32 -24.52
CA GLN A 488 22.94 -23.54 -25.60
C GLN A 488 21.94 -23.50 -26.75
N LEU A 489 21.64 -22.29 -27.23
CA LEU A 489 20.76 -22.11 -28.37
C LEU A 489 21.37 -22.78 -29.61
N PRO A 490 20.67 -23.72 -30.27
CA PRO A 490 21.25 -24.51 -31.36
C PRO A 490 21.22 -23.81 -32.73
N ILE A 491 20.69 -22.58 -32.81
CA ILE A 491 20.67 -21.78 -34.05
C ILE A 491 21.80 -20.76 -34.10
N PRO A 492 22.32 -20.42 -35.28
CA PRO A 492 23.32 -19.36 -35.43
C PRO A 492 22.78 -18.00 -35.01
N ARG A 493 23.65 -17.13 -34.48
CA ARG A 493 23.29 -15.75 -34.12
C ARG A 493 22.67 -14.93 -35.26
N ALA A 494 23.05 -15.22 -36.51
CA ALA A 494 22.50 -14.61 -37.72
C ALA A 494 21.00 -14.89 -37.93
N ASN A 495 20.46 -15.93 -37.28
CA ASN A 495 19.05 -16.31 -37.35
C ASN A 495 18.24 -15.72 -36.17
N ILE A 496 18.85 -14.86 -35.35
CA ILE A 496 18.19 -14.12 -34.28
C ILE A 496 18.00 -12.68 -34.76
N HIS A 497 16.76 -12.35 -35.08
CA HIS A 497 16.37 -11.08 -35.69
C HIS A 497 15.79 -10.14 -34.65
N PHE A 498 16.53 -9.08 -34.31
CA PHE A 498 16.02 -8.01 -33.45
C PHE A 498 15.28 -6.98 -34.30
N LEU A 499 13.96 -6.97 -34.22
CA LEU A 499 13.09 -6.19 -35.11
C LEU A 499 12.79 -4.84 -34.48
N GLN A 500 13.19 -3.77 -35.17
CA GLN A 500 13.04 -2.40 -34.68
C GLN A 500 12.19 -1.54 -35.62
N THR A 501 11.89 -2.00 -36.83
CA THR A 501 11.09 -1.29 -37.83
C THR A 501 9.79 -2.02 -38.14
N TRP A 502 8.81 -1.29 -38.67
CA TRP A 502 7.52 -1.86 -39.07
C TRP A 502 7.66 -2.81 -40.26
N GLU A 503 8.56 -2.52 -41.20
CA GLU A 503 8.82 -3.33 -42.40
C GLU A 503 9.39 -4.71 -42.04
N GLU A 504 10.38 -4.75 -41.14
CA GLU A 504 10.92 -5.98 -40.59
C GLU A 504 9.85 -6.79 -39.86
N THR A 505 9.02 -6.09 -39.10
CA THR A 505 7.91 -6.68 -38.34
C THR A 505 6.84 -7.29 -39.27
N GLN A 506 6.48 -6.64 -40.39
CA GLN A 506 5.56 -7.22 -41.39
C GLN A 506 6.11 -8.53 -41.98
N ARG A 507 7.40 -8.56 -42.34
CA ARG A 507 8.04 -9.78 -42.89
C ARG A 507 8.03 -10.94 -41.89
N CYS A 508 8.20 -10.63 -40.60
CA CYS A 508 8.04 -11.61 -39.53
C CYS A 508 6.60 -12.15 -39.49
N TRP A 509 5.58 -11.29 -39.57
CA TRP A 509 4.17 -11.71 -39.52
C TRP A 509 3.80 -12.65 -40.67
N GLU A 510 4.31 -12.40 -41.88
CA GLU A 510 4.10 -13.27 -43.05
C GLU A 510 4.70 -14.68 -42.87
N LYS A 511 5.77 -14.82 -42.06
CA LYS A 511 6.36 -16.11 -41.72
C LYS A 511 5.59 -16.80 -40.59
N VAL A 512 5.29 -16.05 -39.53
CA VAL A 512 4.65 -16.56 -38.31
C VAL A 512 3.18 -16.97 -38.54
N LEU A 513 2.44 -16.23 -39.37
CA LEU A 513 1.01 -16.48 -39.62
C LEU A 513 0.74 -17.58 -40.68
N ARG A 514 1.76 -18.36 -41.07
CA ARG A 514 1.55 -19.46 -42.02
C ARG A 514 0.76 -20.59 -41.34
N PRO A 515 -0.25 -21.18 -41.99
CA PRO A 515 -0.96 -22.34 -41.45
C PRO A 515 -0.01 -23.50 -41.14
N GLY A 516 -0.20 -24.18 -40.00
CA GLY A 516 0.63 -25.30 -39.56
C GLY A 516 1.92 -24.91 -38.86
N GLN A 517 2.18 -23.62 -38.62
CA GLN A 517 3.34 -23.18 -37.84
C GLN A 517 3.23 -23.59 -36.37
N VAL A 518 4.37 -23.93 -35.78
CA VAL A 518 4.55 -24.07 -34.33
C VAL A 518 5.44 -22.93 -33.88
N VAL A 519 4.92 -22.08 -33.02
CA VAL A 519 5.54 -20.82 -32.62
C VAL A 519 5.80 -20.85 -31.12
N GLY A 520 7.07 -20.77 -30.73
CA GLY A 520 7.45 -20.50 -29.34
C GLY A 520 7.24 -19.04 -29.03
N ILE A 521 6.49 -18.73 -27.97
CA ILE A 521 6.19 -17.35 -27.57
C ILE A 521 6.64 -17.14 -26.14
N ASP A 522 7.43 -16.09 -25.95
CA ASP A 522 7.85 -15.60 -24.64
C ASP A 522 7.90 -14.07 -24.64
N MET A 523 8.00 -13.47 -23.45
CA MET A 523 7.90 -12.01 -23.27
C MET A 523 8.80 -11.51 -22.15
N GLU A 524 9.41 -10.34 -22.34
CA GLU A 524 10.20 -9.68 -21.31
C GLU A 524 9.68 -8.29 -20.95
N TRP A 525 9.82 -7.93 -19.68
CA TRP A 525 9.46 -6.62 -19.15
C TRP A 525 10.38 -6.22 -18.01
N LYS A 526 10.51 -4.90 -17.80
CA LYS A 526 11.31 -4.38 -16.70
C LYS A 526 10.78 -4.90 -15.35
N PRO A 527 11.65 -5.47 -14.50
CA PRO A 527 11.26 -5.87 -13.14
C PRO A 527 10.74 -4.67 -12.35
N SER A 528 9.48 -4.75 -11.92
CA SER A 528 8.96 -3.80 -10.94
C SER A 528 9.52 -4.21 -9.57
N PHE A 529 10.53 -3.52 -9.06
CA PHE A 529 11.04 -3.71 -7.68
C PHE A 529 10.07 -3.15 -6.63
N GLY A 530 8.83 -3.63 -6.76
CA GLY A 530 7.62 -2.94 -6.38
C GLY A 530 7.71 -1.48 -6.77
N MET A 531 7.52 -1.08 -8.03
CA MET A 531 7.07 0.28 -8.44
C MET A 531 5.56 0.26 -8.69
N VAL A 532 4.87 1.41 -8.85
CA VAL A 532 3.47 1.42 -9.30
C VAL A 532 3.42 1.36 -10.81
N GLY A 533 2.45 0.63 -11.33
CA GLY A 533 2.28 0.37 -12.74
C GLY A 533 2.19 -1.13 -12.94
N LYS A 534 1.28 -1.55 -13.81
CA LYS A 534 1.30 -2.92 -14.29
C LYS A 534 2.57 -3.10 -15.15
N PRO A 535 3.24 -4.26 -15.09
CA PRO A 535 4.36 -4.53 -15.97
C PRO A 535 3.92 -4.33 -17.42
N ARG A 536 4.71 -3.58 -18.18
CA ARG A 536 4.52 -3.37 -19.61
C ARG A 536 5.51 -4.23 -20.36
N VAL A 537 5.02 -4.96 -21.35
CA VAL A 537 5.87 -5.82 -22.18
C VAL A 537 6.83 -4.93 -22.96
N SER A 538 8.12 -5.20 -22.84
CA SER A 538 9.21 -4.46 -23.48
C SER A 538 9.80 -5.21 -24.67
N LEU A 539 9.70 -6.54 -24.68
CA LEU A 539 10.13 -7.42 -25.75
C LEU A 539 9.09 -8.53 -25.94
N LEU A 540 8.76 -8.83 -27.20
CA LEU A 540 7.98 -10.02 -27.57
C LEU A 540 8.86 -10.94 -28.39
N GLN A 541 8.99 -12.19 -27.97
CA GLN A 541 9.79 -13.21 -28.62
C GLN A 541 8.89 -14.18 -29.38
N LEU A 542 9.23 -14.41 -30.65
CA LEU A 542 8.55 -15.38 -31.52
C LEU A 542 9.62 -16.30 -32.13
N ALA A 543 9.69 -17.53 -31.66
CA ALA A 543 10.58 -18.56 -32.17
C ALA A 543 9.87 -19.43 -33.20
N LEU A 544 10.49 -19.60 -34.36
CA LEU A 544 10.20 -20.64 -35.34
C LEU A 544 11.34 -21.66 -35.35
N ARG A 545 11.17 -22.75 -36.10
CA ARG A 545 12.14 -23.86 -36.14
C ARG A 545 13.58 -23.41 -36.42
N ASP A 546 13.78 -22.47 -37.34
CA ASP A 546 15.11 -22.09 -37.82
C ASP A 546 15.51 -20.65 -37.46
N GLU A 547 14.59 -19.85 -36.91
CA GLU A 547 14.78 -18.41 -36.68
C GLU A 547 14.03 -17.93 -35.44
N VAL A 548 14.55 -16.91 -34.77
CA VAL A 548 13.90 -16.24 -33.65
C VAL A 548 13.74 -14.76 -33.96
N PHE A 549 12.54 -14.22 -33.73
CA PHE A 549 12.23 -12.81 -33.89
C PHE A 549 12.00 -12.18 -32.51
N LEU A 550 12.71 -11.10 -32.25
CA LEU A 550 12.64 -10.33 -31.00
C LEU A 550 12.10 -8.94 -31.34
N LEU A 551 10.83 -8.68 -31.03
CA LEU A 551 10.15 -7.43 -31.39
C LEU A 551 10.38 -6.38 -30.31
N ASP A 552 11.04 -5.28 -30.67
CA ASP A 552 11.32 -4.14 -29.79
C ASP A 552 10.07 -3.24 -29.63
N LEU A 553 9.22 -3.57 -28.66
CA LEU A 553 7.92 -2.93 -28.50
C LEU A 553 8.02 -1.42 -28.20
N PRO A 554 8.89 -0.93 -27.28
CA PRO A 554 9.10 0.50 -27.07
C PRO A 554 9.47 1.23 -28.36
N ARG A 555 10.40 0.68 -29.15
CA ARG A 555 10.87 1.32 -30.38
C ARG A 555 9.81 1.37 -31.48
N LEU A 556 8.98 0.32 -31.60
CA LEU A 556 7.86 0.28 -32.53
C LEU A 556 6.73 1.25 -32.13
N LEU A 557 6.46 1.36 -30.82
CA LEU A 557 5.47 2.29 -30.29
C LEU A 557 5.89 3.76 -30.44
N GLU A 558 7.17 4.08 -30.27
CA GLU A 558 7.72 5.42 -30.53
C GLU A 558 7.54 5.84 -31.99
N GLN A 559 7.62 4.89 -32.93
CA GLN A 559 7.44 5.14 -34.37
C GLN A 559 5.97 5.27 -34.78
N ALA A 560 5.03 4.81 -33.96
CA ALA A 560 3.61 4.84 -34.28
C ALA A 560 3.01 6.23 -34.01
N VAL A 561 2.96 7.07 -35.05
CA VAL A 561 2.45 8.45 -34.96
C VAL A 561 0.92 8.46 -35.01
N THR A 562 0.32 7.56 -35.78
CA THR A 562 -1.14 7.46 -35.94
C THR A 562 -1.74 6.38 -35.05
N GLU A 563 -3.00 6.55 -34.63
CA GLU A 563 -3.73 5.52 -33.87
C GLU A 563 -3.88 4.22 -34.68
N ALA A 564 -4.02 4.33 -36.01
CA ALA A 564 -4.06 3.16 -36.90
C ALA A 564 -2.76 2.34 -36.84
N GLU A 565 -1.60 2.98 -36.69
CA GLU A 565 -0.31 2.28 -36.53
C GLU A 565 -0.18 1.62 -35.15
N LYS A 566 -0.66 2.29 -34.10
CA LYS A 566 -0.66 1.74 -32.74
C LYS A 566 -1.53 0.48 -32.62
N GLU A 567 -2.57 0.36 -33.43
CA GLU A 567 -3.46 -0.81 -33.48
C GLU A 567 -2.91 -1.99 -34.32
N LYS A 568 -1.87 -1.78 -35.16
CA LYS A 568 -1.32 -2.84 -36.02
C LYS A 568 -0.80 -4.03 -35.20
N LEU A 569 -0.06 -3.75 -34.13
CA LEU A 569 0.56 -4.79 -33.30
C LEU A 569 -0.47 -5.55 -32.43
N PRO A 570 -1.41 -4.90 -31.71
CA PRO A 570 -2.53 -5.58 -31.08
C PRO A 570 -3.33 -6.46 -32.04
N HIS A 571 -3.61 -5.95 -33.25
CA HIS A 571 -4.34 -6.72 -34.26
C HIS A 571 -3.58 -7.97 -34.72
N PHE A 572 -2.27 -7.85 -34.95
CA PHE A 572 -1.41 -8.99 -35.25
C PHE A 572 -1.44 -10.04 -34.13
N ILE A 573 -1.24 -9.62 -32.87
CA ILE A 573 -1.24 -10.52 -31.71
C ILE A 573 -2.60 -11.22 -31.60
N GLN A 574 -3.70 -10.48 -31.77
CA GLN A 574 -5.05 -11.07 -31.75
C GLN A 574 -5.22 -12.12 -32.86
N ARG A 575 -4.74 -11.83 -34.08
CA ARG A 575 -4.78 -12.77 -35.20
C ARG A 575 -3.95 -14.02 -34.93
N LEU A 576 -2.73 -13.87 -34.41
CA LEU A 576 -1.86 -14.99 -34.04
C LEU A 576 -2.52 -15.91 -32.99
N TYR A 577 -3.06 -15.33 -31.93
CA TYR A 577 -3.66 -16.10 -30.84
C TYR A 577 -4.99 -16.76 -31.23
N SER A 578 -5.79 -16.13 -32.11
CA SER A 578 -7.11 -16.67 -32.52
C SER A 578 -7.04 -17.77 -33.59
N ASP A 579 -5.94 -17.89 -34.33
CA ASP A 579 -5.82 -18.87 -35.42
C ASP A 579 -5.52 -20.29 -34.89
N ALA A 580 -6.48 -21.22 -34.99
CA ALA A 580 -6.31 -22.61 -34.59
C ALA A 580 -5.31 -23.40 -35.45
N ALA A 581 -5.00 -22.95 -36.66
CA ALA A 581 -4.03 -23.62 -37.52
C ALA A 581 -2.57 -23.38 -37.08
N ILE A 582 -2.36 -22.42 -36.17
CA ILE A 582 -1.05 -22.11 -35.61
C ILE A 582 -1.00 -22.62 -34.18
N THR A 583 0.00 -23.46 -33.88
CA THR A 583 0.28 -23.93 -32.53
C THR A 583 1.14 -22.91 -31.81
N LYS A 584 0.67 -22.37 -30.68
CA LYS A 584 1.39 -21.41 -29.85
C LYS A 584 1.90 -22.12 -28.60
N LEU A 585 3.20 -22.21 -28.45
CA LEU A 585 3.85 -22.76 -27.27
C LEU A 585 4.22 -21.62 -26.31
N GLY A 586 4.00 -21.83 -25.02
CA GLY A 586 4.49 -20.91 -23.98
C GLY A 586 4.61 -21.62 -22.64
N TYR A 587 5.07 -20.89 -21.63
CA TYR A 587 5.24 -21.42 -20.28
C TYR A 587 4.61 -20.46 -19.26
N GLY A 588 3.40 -20.78 -18.79
CA GLY A 588 2.65 -19.91 -17.88
C GLY A 588 1.92 -18.75 -18.59
N MET A 589 1.49 -18.95 -19.84
CA MET A 589 0.97 -17.93 -20.76
C MET A 589 -0.17 -17.04 -20.22
N SER A 590 -0.93 -17.51 -19.23
CA SER A 590 -1.93 -16.69 -18.54
C SER A 590 -1.33 -15.40 -17.93
N GLY A 591 -0.09 -15.46 -17.44
CA GLY A 591 0.63 -14.30 -16.93
C GLY A 591 1.01 -13.34 -18.05
N ASP A 592 1.55 -13.87 -19.14
CA ASP A 592 2.02 -13.09 -20.29
C ASP A 592 0.86 -12.38 -20.99
N LEU A 593 -0.27 -13.06 -21.18
CA LEU A 593 -1.51 -12.48 -21.71
C LEU A 593 -2.05 -11.37 -20.79
N SER A 594 -1.94 -11.53 -19.47
CA SER A 594 -2.32 -10.48 -18.52
C SER A 594 -1.40 -9.25 -18.64
N SER A 595 -0.11 -9.44 -18.87
CA SER A 595 0.87 -8.36 -19.09
C SER A 595 0.65 -7.67 -20.46
N LEU A 596 0.32 -8.44 -21.51
CA LEU A 596 -0.10 -7.88 -22.80
C LEU A 596 -1.37 -7.03 -22.69
N ALA A 597 -2.39 -7.53 -22.00
CA ALA A 597 -3.64 -6.78 -21.78
C ALA A 597 -3.44 -5.51 -20.93
N ALA A 598 -2.40 -5.49 -20.09
CA ALA A 598 -1.97 -4.30 -19.37
C ALA A 598 -1.22 -3.30 -20.25
N THR A 599 -0.51 -3.79 -21.28
CA THR A 599 0.21 -2.97 -22.26
C THR A 599 -0.75 -2.38 -23.29
N TRP A 600 -1.67 -3.20 -23.82
CA TRP A 600 -2.72 -2.79 -24.76
C TRP A 600 -4.10 -3.23 -24.31
N SER A 601 -4.99 -2.26 -24.11
CA SER A 601 -6.35 -2.53 -23.65
C SER A 601 -7.22 -3.31 -24.65
N ALA A 602 -6.90 -3.24 -25.94
CA ALA A 602 -7.54 -4.02 -27.01
C ALA A 602 -7.38 -5.54 -26.82
N LEU A 603 -6.35 -5.98 -26.09
CA LEU A 603 -6.05 -7.40 -25.86
C LEU A 603 -6.70 -7.98 -24.60
N LYS A 604 -7.60 -7.26 -23.92
CA LYS A 604 -8.27 -7.73 -22.69
C LYS A 604 -9.01 -9.06 -22.84
N ASP A 605 -9.52 -9.35 -24.04
CA ASP A 605 -10.26 -10.58 -24.34
C ASP A 605 -9.43 -11.63 -25.11
N ALA A 606 -8.12 -11.39 -25.30
CA ALA A 606 -7.24 -12.29 -26.06
C ALA A 606 -7.21 -13.71 -25.47
N ASP A 607 -7.21 -13.84 -24.15
CA ASP A 607 -7.25 -15.14 -23.43
C ASP A 607 -8.51 -15.96 -23.77
N LYS A 608 -9.66 -15.29 -23.98
CA LYS A 608 -10.92 -15.98 -24.31
C LYS A 608 -10.97 -16.45 -25.76
N GLN A 609 -10.24 -15.77 -26.64
CA GLN A 609 -10.22 -16.02 -28.08
C GLN A 609 -9.03 -16.90 -28.50
N ALA A 610 -8.10 -17.19 -27.59
CA ALA A 610 -6.91 -17.96 -27.88
C ALA A 610 -7.27 -19.42 -28.25
N GLN A 611 -6.80 -19.87 -29.41
CA GLN A 611 -6.94 -21.23 -29.91
C GLN A 611 -5.56 -21.81 -30.20
N GLY A 612 -5.41 -23.14 -30.26
CA GLY A 612 -4.10 -23.77 -30.58
C GLY A 612 -2.98 -23.45 -29.57
N VAL A 613 -3.32 -23.12 -28.32
CA VAL A 613 -2.34 -22.81 -27.27
C VAL A 613 -1.93 -24.08 -26.53
N VAL A 614 -0.61 -24.26 -26.37
CA VAL A 614 0.01 -25.33 -25.58
C VAL A 614 0.85 -24.68 -24.48
N ASP A 615 0.31 -24.67 -23.26
CA ASP A 615 1.04 -24.17 -22.08
C ASP A 615 1.85 -25.30 -21.45
N LEU A 616 3.17 -25.29 -21.67
CA LEU A 616 4.12 -26.29 -21.19
C LEU A 616 4.21 -26.34 -19.65
N LEU A 617 3.75 -25.30 -18.94
CA LEU A 617 3.63 -25.34 -17.47
C LEU A 617 2.66 -26.44 -17.01
N THR A 618 1.63 -26.76 -17.82
CA THR A 618 0.70 -27.84 -17.53
C THR A 618 1.40 -29.19 -17.60
N ILE A 619 2.29 -29.36 -18.58
CA ILE A 619 3.10 -30.58 -18.75
C ILE A 619 4.12 -30.69 -17.63
N ASP A 620 4.86 -29.62 -17.31
CA ASP A 620 5.83 -29.60 -16.20
C ASP A 620 5.18 -30.06 -14.88
N LYS A 621 3.97 -29.56 -14.58
CA LYS A 621 3.20 -30.01 -13.40
C LYS A 621 2.81 -31.50 -13.44
N GLN A 622 2.62 -32.08 -14.62
CA GLN A 622 2.35 -33.52 -14.76
C GLN A 622 3.63 -34.34 -14.57
N LEU A 623 4.73 -33.91 -15.19
CA LEU A 623 6.06 -34.55 -15.04
C LEU A 623 6.51 -34.56 -13.59
N GLN A 624 6.30 -33.45 -12.85
CA GLN A 624 6.64 -33.38 -11.43
C GLN A 624 5.82 -34.35 -10.56
N LYS A 625 4.58 -34.65 -10.95
CA LYS A 625 3.74 -35.65 -10.27
C LYS A 625 4.19 -37.07 -10.60
N GLY A 626 4.49 -37.36 -11.87
CA GLY A 626 4.99 -38.66 -12.33
C GLY A 626 6.41 -38.99 -11.85
N SER A 627 7.25 -37.98 -11.62
CA SER A 627 8.62 -38.17 -11.12
C SER A 627 8.67 -38.78 -9.70
N VAL A 628 7.60 -38.64 -8.91
CA VAL A 628 7.47 -39.33 -7.60
C VAL A 628 7.31 -40.85 -7.77
N GLU A 629 6.69 -41.30 -8.87
CA GLU A 629 6.62 -42.73 -9.25
C GLU A 629 7.89 -43.21 -9.97
N TRP A 630 8.51 -42.36 -10.80
CA TRP A 630 9.77 -42.66 -11.50
C TRP A 630 10.94 -42.91 -10.53
N LYS A 631 11.01 -42.17 -9.42
CA LYS A 631 12.00 -42.44 -8.36
C LYS A 631 11.79 -43.78 -7.63
N ARG A 632 10.63 -44.43 -7.81
CA ARG A 632 10.28 -45.72 -7.21
C ARG A 632 10.45 -46.89 -8.19
N GLY A 633 10.35 -46.64 -9.50
CA GLY A 633 10.53 -47.63 -10.57
C GLY A 633 11.89 -47.48 -11.27
N GLY A 634 12.90 -48.20 -10.77
CA GLY A 634 14.25 -48.14 -11.33
C GLY A 634 14.35 -48.59 -12.79
N ARG A 635 14.83 -47.69 -13.66
CA ARG A 635 15.59 -48.04 -14.86
C ARG A 635 16.80 -47.11 -14.94
N LYS A 636 17.99 -47.67 -14.72
CA LYS A 636 19.27 -47.01 -14.98
C LYS A 636 19.33 -46.74 -16.48
N VAL A 637 19.44 -45.48 -16.88
CA VAL A 637 20.00 -45.12 -18.17
C VAL A 637 21.48 -44.92 -17.91
N ASP A 638 22.31 -45.64 -18.65
CA ASP A 638 23.77 -45.66 -18.52
C ASP A 638 24.35 -44.26 -18.76
N ASP A 639 24.78 -43.62 -17.67
CA ASP A 639 25.54 -42.37 -17.71
C ASP A 639 27.03 -42.71 -17.73
N VAL A 640 27.67 -42.35 -18.84
CA VAL A 640 29.11 -42.53 -19.06
C VAL A 640 29.85 -41.41 -18.33
N SER A 641 30.63 -41.83 -17.32
CA SER A 641 31.84 -41.22 -16.76
C SER A 641 31.75 -39.88 -16.02
N PRO A 642 31.94 -39.89 -14.68
CA PRO A 642 32.27 -38.70 -13.90
C PRO A 642 33.79 -38.59 -13.72
N GLU A 643 34.45 -37.74 -14.51
CA GLU A 643 35.76 -37.19 -14.16
C GLU A 643 35.76 -35.69 -14.42
N GLN A 644 35.21 -34.89 -13.49
CA GLN A 644 35.56 -33.49 -13.34
C GLN A 644 35.61 -33.12 -11.84
N SER A 645 36.74 -32.54 -11.47
CA SER A 645 37.26 -32.21 -10.13
C SER A 645 36.31 -31.46 -9.20
N ASP A 646 36.37 -31.84 -7.93
CA ASP A 646 35.48 -31.53 -6.80
C ASP A 646 35.52 -30.08 -6.22
N GLU A 647 35.91 -29.05 -6.96
CA GLU A 647 36.17 -27.72 -6.34
C GLU A 647 35.11 -26.61 -6.50
N ASP A 648 34.03 -26.77 -7.29
CA ASP A 648 33.08 -25.65 -7.53
C ASP A 648 31.61 -25.89 -7.10
N ARG A 649 31.37 -26.74 -6.09
CA ARG A 649 29.99 -27.00 -5.61
C ARG A 649 29.52 -25.98 -4.57
N GLY A 650 29.57 -24.70 -4.93
CA GLY A 650 28.85 -23.64 -4.21
C GLY A 650 27.34 -23.84 -4.38
N SER A 651 26.63 -24.02 -3.26
CA SER A 651 25.16 -23.94 -3.07
C SER A 651 24.34 -23.40 -4.26
N ARG A 652 24.11 -24.20 -5.30
CA ARG A 652 23.14 -23.87 -6.35
C ARG A 652 21.74 -24.13 -5.80
N GLN A 653 20.90 -23.11 -5.79
CA GLN A 653 19.48 -23.25 -5.48
C GLN A 653 18.85 -24.29 -6.43
N PRO A 654 17.88 -25.09 -5.98
CA PRO A 654 17.21 -26.04 -6.87
C PRO A 654 16.54 -25.29 -8.03
N GLU A 655 16.71 -25.82 -9.24
CA GLU A 655 16.07 -25.29 -10.44
C GLU A 655 14.54 -25.29 -10.30
N LYS A 656 13.91 -24.27 -10.88
CA LYS A 656 12.46 -24.05 -10.85
C LYS A 656 12.02 -23.43 -12.16
N GLY A 657 10.73 -23.59 -12.47
CA GLY A 657 10.11 -22.97 -13.64
C GLY A 657 10.57 -23.61 -14.95
N LEU A 658 10.54 -22.83 -16.03
CA LEU A 658 10.97 -23.27 -17.36
C LEU A 658 12.37 -23.88 -17.35
N SER A 659 13.33 -23.31 -16.62
CA SER A 659 14.69 -23.87 -16.49
C SER A 659 14.72 -25.31 -15.96
N LEU A 660 13.82 -25.65 -15.01
CA LEU A 660 13.72 -27.03 -14.50
C LEU A 660 13.17 -27.96 -15.58
N LEU A 661 12.18 -27.51 -16.35
CA LEU A 661 11.63 -28.28 -17.46
C LEU A 661 12.69 -28.49 -18.55
N VAL A 662 13.43 -27.45 -18.93
CA VAL A 662 14.56 -27.54 -19.87
C VAL A 662 15.61 -28.52 -19.34
N GLN A 663 15.96 -28.46 -18.06
CA GLN A 663 16.89 -29.42 -17.46
C GLN A 663 16.36 -30.86 -17.52
N HIS A 664 15.09 -31.09 -17.21
CA HIS A 664 14.50 -32.42 -17.23
C HIS A 664 14.38 -33.01 -18.64
N VAL A 665 14.10 -32.20 -19.66
CA VAL A 665 13.83 -32.67 -21.03
C VAL A 665 15.07 -32.61 -21.93
N LEU A 666 15.87 -31.55 -21.79
CA LEU A 666 17.05 -31.26 -22.63
C LEU A 666 18.38 -31.48 -21.88
N GLY A 667 18.35 -31.77 -20.58
CA GLY A 667 19.52 -32.18 -19.79
C GLY A 667 20.33 -31.04 -19.17
N LYS A 668 20.11 -29.78 -19.58
CA LYS A 668 20.80 -28.60 -19.04
C LYS A 668 19.80 -27.50 -18.64
N PRO A 669 20.04 -26.77 -17.54
CA PRO A 669 19.17 -25.66 -17.14
C PRO A 669 19.36 -24.42 -18.04
N LEU A 670 18.40 -23.51 -18.01
CA LEU A 670 18.53 -22.18 -18.62
C LEU A 670 19.42 -21.27 -17.75
N ASP A 671 20.14 -20.38 -18.41
CA ASP A 671 21.00 -19.39 -17.76
C ASP A 671 20.18 -18.20 -17.28
N LYS A 672 19.88 -18.12 -15.99
CA LYS A 672 19.00 -17.09 -15.41
C LYS A 672 19.64 -15.72 -15.19
N THR A 673 20.84 -15.46 -15.70
CA THR A 673 21.56 -14.21 -15.39
C THR A 673 20.80 -12.96 -15.82
N GLU A 674 20.09 -13.02 -16.95
CA GLU A 674 19.41 -11.86 -17.55
C GLU A 674 17.92 -11.75 -17.22
N GLN A 675 17.37 -12.70 -16.45
CA GLN A 675 15.96 -12.70 -16.02
C GLN A 675 15.56 -11.42 -15.27
N LEU A 676 16.46 -10.88 -14.45
CA LEU A 676 16.26 -9.64 -13.71
C LEU A 676 17.02 -8.47 -14.34
N SER A 677 17.17 -8.43 -15.66
CA SER A 677 17.81 -7.32 -16.38
C SER A 677 16.84 -6.14 -16.60
N ASN A 678 17.35 -4.99 -17.05
CA ASN A 678 16.51 -3.85 -17.41
C ASN A 678 16.11 -3.94 -18.88
N TRP A 679 14.98 -4.59 -19.16
CA TRP A 679 14.44 -4.82 -20.50
C TRP A 679 13.90 -3.57 -21.21
N GLU A 680 13.79 -2.43 -20.52
CA GLU A 680 13.44 -1.13 -21.14
C GLU A 680 14.67 -0.34 -21.61
N LYS A 681 15.89 -0.72 -21.19
CA LYS A 681 17.10 -0.03 -21.61
C LYS A 681 17.36 -0.27 -23.09
N ARG A 682 17.80 0.78 -23.82
CA ARG A 682 18.22 0.67 -25.23
C ARG A 682 19.61 1.27 -25.44
N PRO A 683 20.45 0.67 -26.31
CA PRO A 683 20.25 -0.64 -26.95
C PRO A 683 20.25 -1.79 -25.91
N LEU A 684 19.61 -2.93 -26.25
CA LEU A 684 19.73 -4.15 -25.44
C LEU A 684 21.15 -4.71 -25.56
N ARG A 685 21.64 -5.34 -24.49
CA ARG A 685 22.93 -6.04 -24.50
C ARG A 685 22.83 -7.35 -25.27
N GLU A 686 23.95 -7.82 -25.80
CA GLU A 686 24.00 -9.06 -26.57
C GLU A 686 23.57 -10.27 -25.72
N GLU A 687 23.94 -10.28 -24.44
CA GLU A 687 23.53 -11.31 -23.49
C GLU A 687 22.01 -11.33 -23.26
N GLN A 688 21.36 -10.15 -23.27
CA GLN A 688 19.90 -10.05 -23.15
C GLN A 688 19.21 -10.60 -24.40
N ILE A 689 19.76 -10.33 -25.58
CA ILE A 689 19.25 -10.84 -26.87
C ILE A 689 19.34 -12.37 -26.90
N LEU A 690 20.50 -12.92 -26.54
CA LEU A 690 20.73 -14.37 -26.51
C LEU A 690 19.86 -15.08 -25.47
N TYR A 691 19.69 -14.48 -24.28
CA TYR A 691 18.79 -14.98 -23.24
C TYR A 691 17.34 -15.05 -23.74
N ALA A 692 16.81 -13.93 -24.26
CA ALA A 692 15.42 -13.86 -24.72
C ALA A 692 15.16 -14.84 -25.88
N ALA A 693 16.14 -15.01 -26.78
CA ALA A 693 16.04 -15.98 -27.86
C ALA A 693 16.02 -17.43 -27.35
N SER A 694 16.83 -17.74 -26.34
CA SER A 694 16.89 -19.07 -25.71
C SER A 694 15.59 -19.43 -25.01
N ASP A 695 14.99 -18.49 -24.28
CA ASP A 695 13.75 -18.72 -23.52
C ASP A 695 12.56 -19.02 -24.46
N ALA A 696 12.48 -18.39 -25.63
CA ALA A 696 11.45 -18.69 -26.63
C ALA A 696 11.75 -19.97 -27.44
N TYR A 697 13.00 -20.18 -27.85
CA TYR A 697 13.36 -21.31 -28.72
C TYR A 697 13.33 -22.66 -27.98
N CYS A 698 13.72 -22.70 -26.71
CA CYS A 698 13.72 -23.94 -25.93
C CYS A 698 12.31 -24.58 -25.85
N LEU A 699 11.25 -23.78 -25.96
CA LEU A 699 9.86 -24.26 -26.01
C LEU A 699 9.63 -25.20 -27.20
N LEU A 700 10.22 -24.89 -28.37
CA LEU A 700 10.13 -25.71 -29.57
C LEU A 700 10.84 -27.06 -29.36
N GLU A 701 12.07 -27.03 -28.84
CA GLU A 701 12.83 -28.26 -28.59
C GLU A 701 12.21 -29.15 -27.54
N ILE A 702 11.68 -28.55 -26.45
CA ILE A 702 10.91 -29.29 -25.45
C ILE A 702 9.71 -29.96 -26.11
N TYR A 703 8.91 -29.19 -26.85
CA TYR A 703 7.71 -29.72 -27.51
C TYR A 703 8.04 -30.84 -28.49
N GLU A 704 9.09 -30.68 -29.32
CA GLU A 704 9.54 -31.71 -30.24
C GLU A 704 10.01 -32.98 -29.51
N LYS A 705 10.81 -32.85 -28.46
CA LYS A 705 11.28 -33.99 -27.66
C LYS A 705 10.12 -34.75 -27.01
N LEU A 706 9.18 -34.02 -26.41
CA LEU A 706 7.99 -34.61 -25.78
C LEU A 706 7.11 -35.32 -26.82
N CYS A 707 6.93 -34.74 -28.01
CA CYS A 707 6.12 -35.36 -29.07
C CYS A 707 6.80 -36.59 -29.69
N LYS A 708 8.14 -36.61 -29.79
CA LYS A 708 8.90 -37.74 -30.34
C LYS A 708 8.90 -38.95 -29.42
N ASP A 709 8.90 -38.73 -28.10
CA ASP A 709 8.98 -39.81 -27.11
C ASP A 709 8.17 -39.49 -25.84
N PRO A 710 6.83 -39.48 -25.90
CA PRO A 710 5.98 -39.18 -24.74
C PRO A 710 6.13 -40.19 -23.60
N GLU A 711 6.35 -41.45 -23.93
CA GLU A 711 6.34 -42.56 -22.98
C GLU A 711 7.53 -42.50 -22.01
N SER A 712 8.72 -42.09 -22.49
CA SER A 712 9.89 -41.93 -21.61
C SER A 712 9.71 -40.83 -20.56
N PHE A 713 8.75 -39.93 -20.75
CA PHE A 713 8.37 -38.89 -19.79
C PHE A 713 7.09 -39.23 -19.00
N GLY A 714 6.53 -40.44 -19.17
CA GLY A 714 5.29 -40.86 -18.51
C GLY A 714 4.04 -40.13 -19.01
N LEU A 715 4.06 -39.65 -20.26
CA LEU A 715 2.94 -38.99 -20.93
C LEU A 715 2.19 -39.99 -21.82
N SER A 716 0.90 -39.74 -22.05
CA SER A 716 0.09 -40.55 -22.98
C SER A 716 0.55 -40.34 -24.43
N SER A 717 0.43 -41.37 -25.27
CA SER A 717 0.76 -41.33 -26.69
C SER A 717 -0.06 -40.32 -27.51
N ASP A 718 -1.21 -39.86 -27.02
CA ASP A 718 -2.04 -38.83 -27.65
C ASP A 718 -1.83 -37.43 -27.01
N LEU A 719 -0.60 -36.92 -27.09
CA LEU A 719 -0.25 -35.59 -26.58
C LEU A 719 -1.05 -34.49 -27.28
N THR A 720 -1.22 -34.57 -28.59
CA THR A 720 -1.88 -33.53 -29.41
C THR A 720 -3.37 -33.40 -29.10
N GLY A 721 -4.09 -34.50 -28.81
CA GLY A 721 -5.49 -34.46 -28.39
C GLY A 721 -5.70 -33.98 -26.94
N SER A 722 -4.71 -34.18 -26.06
CA SER A 722 -4.80 -33.85 -24.64
C SER A 722 -4.29 -32.44 -24.28
N LEU A 723 -3.51 -31.80 -25.17
CA LEU A 723 -2.89 -30.47 -24.95
C LEU A 723 -3.71 -29.29 -25.50
N VAL A 724 -4.50 -29.49 -26.57
CA VAL A 724 -5.39 -28.44 -27.10
C VAL A 724 -6.68 -28.42 -26.27
N GLY A 725 -6.67 -27.65 -25.18
CA GLY A 725 -7.73 -27.64 -24.18
C GLY A 725 -9.13 -27.37 -24.76
N LYS A 726 -10.11 -28.20 -24.34
CA LYS A 726 -11.54 -27.84 -24.42
C LYS A 726 -11.77 -26.52 -23.66
N PRO A 727 -12.70 -25.65 -24.10
CA PRO A 727 -13.00 -24.40 -23.41
C PRO A 727 -13.55 -24.69 -22.02
N SER A 728 -12.74 -24.49 -20.99
CA SER A 728 -13.14 -24.68 -19.58
C SER A 728 -12.94 -23.38 -18.82
N MET A 729 -13.97 -22.54 -18.82
CA MET A 729 -14.13 -21.46 -17.85
C MET A 729 -15.37 -21.74 -16.99
N LYS A 730 -15.16 -22.24 -15.77
CA LYS A 730 -16.12 -21.98 -14.68
C LYS A 730 -15.71 -20.67 -14.00
N PRO A 731 -16.62 -19.71 -13.79
CA PRO A 731 -16.32 -18.49 -13.05
C PRO A 731 -15.84 -18.84 -11.65
N ARG A 732 -14.78 -18.17 -11.20
CA ARG A 732 -14.26 -18.26 -9.84
C ARG A 732 -15.28 -17.64 -8.87
N ALA A 733 -16.28 -18.41 -8.48
CA ALA A 733 -17.15 -18.08 -7.36
C ALA A 733 -16.35 -18.13 -6.05
N LYS A 734 -16.46 -17.06 -5.26
CA LYS A 734 -15.93 -16.96 -3.89
C LYS A 734 -16.44 -18.16 -3.08
N LYS A 735 -15.57 -19.12 -2.78
CA LYS A 735 -15.90 -20.23 -1.87
C LYS A 735 -15.52 -19.82 -0.44
N GLN A 736 -16.53 -19.38 0.31
CA GLN A 736 -16.54 -19.53 1.76
C GLN A 736 -16.40 -21.02 2.09
N LEU A 737 -15.53 -21.38 3.03
CA LEU A 737 -15.44 -22.72 3.58
C LEU A 737 -15.73 -22.64 5.07
N ASN A 738 -16.81 -23.31 5.44
CA ASN A 738 -17.36 -23.45 6.77
C ASN A 738 -17.45 -24.97 7.06
N LYS A 739 -16.89 -25.41 8.20
CA LYS A 739 -17.03 -26.72 8.89
C LYS A 739 -16.54 -27.98 8.13
N GLN A 740 -16.10 -29.09 8.75
CA GLN A 740 -16.33 -29.67 10.08
C GLN A 740 -15.26 -30.75 10.34
N GLU A 741 -14.98 -31.05 11.62
CA GLU A 741 -14.25 -32.21 12.14
C GLU A 741 -14.83 -33.56 11.60
N VAL A 742 -14.07 -34.66 11.47
CA VAL A 742 -13.88 -35.68 12.53
C VAL A 742 -13.07 -36.89 11.98
N LEU A 743 -12.11 -37.34 12.80
CA LEU A 743 -11.49 -38.68 13.06
C LEU A 743 -10.69 -39.52 12.01
N SER A 744 -9.50 -39.92 12.49
CA SER A 744 -8.47 -40.84 11.97
C SER A 744 -8.89 -42.34 11.95
N PRO A 745 -8.09 -43.27 11.36
CA PRO A 745 -6.96 -43.85 12.11
C PRO A 745 -5.70 -44.22 11.30
N SER A 746 -4.66 -44.45 12.09
CA SER A 746 -3.23 -44.67 11.85
C SER A 746 -2.85 -45.99 11.14
N GLY A 747 -1.62 -46.04 10.59
CA GLY A 747 -0.83 -47.28 10.54
C GLY A 747 0.23 -47.39 9.44
N GLN A 748 1.49 -47.61 9.85
CA GLN A 748 2.60 -48.28 9.13
C GLN A 748 3.55 -47.45 8.21
N GLN A 749 4.49 -46.72 8.85
CA GLN A 749 5.94 -47.06 9.01
C GLN A 749 6.49 -48.25 8.15
N CYS A 750 7.73 -48.32 7.62
CA CYS A 750 9.07 -47.69 7.78
C CYS A 750 9.84 -47.88 6.42
N GLU A 751 11.06 -47.42 6.10
CA GLU A 751 12.34 -47.29 6.80
C GLU A 751 13.28 -46.28 6.10
N GLY A 752 14.13 -45.62 6.89
CA GLY A 752 15.38 -45.01 6.49
C GLY A 752 16.35 -45.10 7.67
N HIS A 753 17.52 -45.70 7.43
CA HIS A 753 18.46 -46.24 8.41
C HIS A 753 19.03 -45.27 9.48
N GLN A 754 19.41 -45.90 10.60
CA GLN A 754 19.81 -45.35 11.90
C GLN A 754 21.27 -44.84 12.01
N LYS A 755 21.46 -43.82 12.87
CA LYS A 755 22.37 -43.71 14.05
C LYS A 755 22.48 -42.20 14.39
N GLU A 756 22.32 -41.68 15.61
CA GLU A 756 22.53 -42.22 16.97
C GLU A 756 21.45 -41.72 17.96
N THR A 757 21.23 -42.52 19.00
CA THR A 757 20.38 -42.30 20.16
C THR A 757 20.82 -41.15 21.07
N SER A 758 19.88 -40.28 21.45
CA SER A 758 19.88 -39.64 22.78
C SER A 758 18.44 -39.50 23.29
N CYS A 759 18.25 -39.67 24.60
CA CYS A 759 16.96 -39.68 25.31
C CYS A 759 16.05 -38.49 24.92
N PRO A 760 14.70 -38.63 25.00
CA PRO A 760 13.84 -37.46 24.92
C PRO A 760 14.25 -36.47 26.02
N PRO A 761 14.52 -35.19 25.69
CA PRO A 761 14.96 -34.21 26.66
C PRO A 761 13.91 -34.08 27.77
N ALA A 762 14.36 -33.96 29.02
CA ALA A 762 13.47 -33.74 30.16
C ALA A 762 12.53 -32.54 29.90
N PRO A 763 11.27 -32.59 30.37
CA PRO A 763 10.33 -31.50 30.13
C PRO A 763 10.83 -30.19 30.72
N ILE A 764 10.87 -29.14 29.89
CA ILE A 764 11.41 -27.83 30.25
C ILE A 764 10.26 -26.90 30.67
N SER A 765 10.43 -26.14 31.75
CA SER A 765 9.48 -25.10 32.11
C SER A 765 9.55 -23.92 31.11
N PRO A 766 8.45 -23.24 30.77
CA PRO A 766 8.48 -22.07 29.89
C PRO A 766 9.48 -21.00 30.35
N LYS A 767 9.70 -20.87 31.67
CA LYS A 767 10.64 -19.89 32.25
C LYS A 767 12.11 -20.22 31.99
N GLU A 768 12.42 -21.50 31.77
CA GLU A 768 13.77 -22.00 31.51
C GLU A 768 14.07 -22.08 30.00
N PHE A 769 13.05 -21.89 29.16
CA PHE A 769 13.18 -21.86 27.72
C PHE A 769 13.32 -20.40 27.23
N SER A 770 14.50 -20.07 26.70
CA SER A 770 14.81 -18.75 26.16
C SER A 770 15.06 -18.79 24.66
N VAL A 771 14.39 -17.90 23.93
CA VAL A 771 14.43 -17.84 22.47
C VAL A 771 14.65 -16.43 21.96
N VAL A 772 15.22 -16.32 20.77
CA VAL A 772 15.29 -15.08 19.99
C VAL A 772 14.52 -15.28 18.68
N CYS A 773 13.49 -14.46 18.47
CA CYS A 773 12.71 -14.46 17.24
C CYS A 773 13.27 -13.43 16.27
N ASP A 774 13.41 -13.82 15.00
CA ASP A 774 13.68 -12.86 13.93
C ASP A 774 12.55 -11.81 13.78
N ASN A 775 12.83 -10.76 13.01
CA ASN A 775 11.88 -9.66 12.78
C ASN A 775 10.62 -10.08 12.01
N MET A 776 10.63 -11.25 11.35
CA MET A 776 9.48 -11.80 10.62
C MET A 776 8.55 -12.64 11.53
N LEU A 777 9.05 -13.10 12.68
CA LEU A 777 8.34 -13.96 13.64
C LEU A 777 7.96 -13.24 14.94
N GLN A 778 7.85 -11.90 14.93
CA GLN A 778 7.37 -11.15 16.10
C GLN A 778 5.97 -11.59 16.57
N GLY A 779 5.09 -11.99 15.65
CA GLY A 779 3.76 -12.52 16.00
C GLY A 779 3.84 -13.82 16.82
N LEU A 780 4.73 -14.73 16.44
CA LEU A 780 5.07 -15.94 17.20
C LEU A 780 5.70 -15.56 18.55
N GLY A 781 6.65 -14.62 18.55
CA GLY A 781 7.33 -14.17 19.75
C GLY A 781 6.37 -13.62 20.82
N ARG A 782 5.38 -12.81 20.43
CA ARG A 782 4.33 -12.33 21.35
C ARG A 782 3.49 -13.48 21.93
N TYR A 783 3.18 -14.49 21.12
CA TYR A 783 2.40 -15.64 21.57
C TYR A 783 3.18 -16.51 22.56
N LEU A 784 4.48 -16.74 22.31
CA LEU A 784 5.35 -17.46 23.23
C LEU A 784 5.55 -16.70 24.56
N ARG A 785 5.66 -15.36 24.54
CA ARG A 785 5.67 -14.55 25.77
C ARG A 785 4.38 -14.70 26.59
N CYS A 786 3.21 -14.79 25.93
CA CYS A 786 1.95 -15.08 26.62
C CYS A 786 1.95 -16.43 27.35
N LEU A 787 2.81 -17.36 26.94
CA LEU A 787 2.91 -18.70 27.52
C LEU A 787 4.09 -18.80 28.52
N GLY A 788 4.67 -17.66 28.92
CA GLY A 788 5.71 -17.59 29.94
C GLY A 788 7.15 -17.76 29.43
N VAL A 789 7.34 -17.94 28.12
CA VAL A 789 8.65 -18.13 27.47
C VAL A 789 9.45 -16.82 27.47
N ASP A 790 10.76 -16.90 27.74
CA ASP A 790 11.66 -15.75 27.63
C ASP A 790 12.06 -15.51 26.17
N VAL A 791 11.29 -14.67 25.50
CA VAL A 791 11.50 -14.33 24.08
C VAL A 791 12.16 -12.96 23.96
N GLN A 792 13.22 -12.86 23.17
CA GLN A 792 13.73 -11.60 22.63
C GLN A 792 13.31 -11.48 21.17
N MET A 793 12.71 -10.35 20.79
CA MET A 793 12.26 -10.13 19.41
C MET A 793 13.15 -9.07 18.78
N LEU A 794 13.67 -9.35 17.59
CA LEU A 794 14.40 -8.35 16.80
C LEU A 794 13.42 -7.26 16.33
N GLU A 795 13.89 -6.01 16.29
CA GLU A 795 13.13 -4.91 15.71
C GLU A 795 13.03 -5.05 14.19
N ASN A 796 12.07 -4.37 13.56
CA ASN A 796 11.84 -4.48 12.11
C ASN A 796 13.06 -4.05 11.27
N GLU A 797 13.89 -3.16 11.81
CA GLU A 797 15.08 -2.62 11.14
C GLU A 797 16.37 -3.40 11.49
N ASP A 798 16.30 -4.39 12.39
CA ASP A 798 17.45 -5.18 12.80
C ASP A 798 17.81 -6.25 11.74
N ASP A 799 19.11 -6.41 11.47
CA ASP A 799 19.64 -7.50 10.64
C ASP A 799 19.45 -8.85 11.36
N HIS A 800 19.01 -9.88 10.64
CA HIS A 800 18.90 -11.26 11.12
C HIS A 800 20.19 -11.77 11.78
N ARG A 801 21.37 -11.29 11.38
CA ARG A 801 22.67 -11.62 12.00
C ARG A 801 22.74 -11.25 13.49
N LYS A 802 22.02 -10.21 13.91
CA LYS A 802 21.90 -9.80 15.33
C LYS A 802 21.27 -10.90 16.19
N ALA A 803 20.40 -11.74 15.62
CA ALA A 803 19.84 -12.90 16.32
C ALA A 803 20.90 -13.95 16.65
N ALA A 804 21.89 -14.15 15.77
CA ALA A 804 23.03 -15.05 16.05
C ALA A 804 24.00 -14.47 17.08
N GLU A 805 24.16 -13.16 17.16
CA GLU A 805 24.93 -12.51 18.23
C GLU A 805 24.26 -12.68 19.59
N ILE A 806 22.97 -12.37 19.68
CA ILE A 806 22.16 -12.54 20.89
C ILE A 806 22.15 -14.01 21.33
N ALA A 807 21.94 -14.95 20.39
CA ALA A 807 21.92 -16.38 20.70
C ALA A 807 23.27 -16.87 21.25
N ARG A 808 24.40 -16.35 20.74
CA ARG A 808 25.74 -16.71 21.24
C ARG A 808 26.06 -16.07 22.59
N GLN A 809 25.63 -14.83 22.82
CA GLN A 809 25.90 -14.11 24.07
C GLN A 809 25.04 -14.60 25.23
N GLU A 810 23.75 -14.83 24.98
CA GLU A 810 22.75 -15.14 26.00
C GLU A 810 22.35 -16.63 26.03
N GLY A 811 22.91 -17.45 25.13
CA GLY A 811 22.58 -18.87 25.05
C GLY A 811 21.12 -19.14 24.69
N ARG A 812 20.47 -18.28 23.90
CA ARG A 812 19.08 -18.43 23.43
C ARG A 812 18.99 -19.31 22.19
N VAL A 813 17.84 -19.94 21.96
CA VAL A 813 17.53 -20.64 20.69
C VAL A 813 16.98 -19.65 19.66
N ILE A 814 17.49 -19.68 18.44
CA ILE A 814 16.98 -18.85 17.34
C ILE A 814 15.73 -19.48 16.74
N LEU A 815 14.64 -18.72 16.68
CA LEU A 815 13.44 -19.04 15.91
C LEU A 815 13.42 -18.17 14.65
N THR A 816 13.47 -18.81 13.49
CA THR A 816 13.49 -18.11 12.20
C THR A 816 12.75 -18.93 11.13
N SER A 817 12.44 -18.33 9.99
CA SER A 817 11.74 -19.02 8.89
C SER A 817 12.34 -18.67 7.53
N GLY A 818 12.27 -19.59 6.57
CA GLY A 818 12.74 -19.36 5.20
C GLY A 818 14.27 -19.29 5.07
N LEU A 819 14.77 -18.42 4.18
CA LEU A 819 16.19 -18.29 3.83
C LEU A 819 17.11 -17.97 5.02
N PRO A 820 16.76 -17.07 5.98
CA PRO A 820 17.59 -16.78 7.14
C PRO A 820 17.96 -18.00 8.00
N TYR A 821 17.14 -19.05 8.02
CA TYR A 821 17.46 -20.30 8.73
C TYR A 821 18.77 -20.93 8.25
N GLN A 822 18.99 -20.95 6.93
CA GLN A 822 20.18 -21.57 6.34
C GLN A 822 21.45 -20.83 6.74
N THR A 823 21.38 -19.50 6.80
CA THR A 823 22.52 -18.63 7.15
C THR A 823 22.77 -18.56 8.66
N LEU A 824 21.72 -18.63 9.49
CA LEU A 824 21.84 -18.52 10.95
C LEU A 824 22.23 -19.86 11.58
N ARG A 825 21.77 -20.99 11.02
CA ARG A 825 22.13 -22.33 11.50
C ARG A 825 23.64 -22.56 11.48
N SER A 826 24.37 -22.05 10.48
CA SER A 826 25.82 -22.20 10.39
C SER A 826 26.61 -21.33 11.39
N GLN A 827 25.94 -20.40 12.08
CA GLN A 827 26.56 -19.46 13.03
C GLN A 827 26.34 -19.82 14.50
N VAL A 828 25.54 -20.85 14.79
CA VAL A 828 25.24 -21.33 16.14
C VAL A 828 25.40 -22.85 16.22
N ALA A 829 25.59 -23.36 17.44
CA ALA A 829 25.74 -24.81 17.67
C ALA A 829 24.49 -25.59 17.23
N GLU A 830 24.66 -26.88 16.95
CA GLU A 830 23.57 -27.77 16.56
C GLU A 830 22.43 -27.76 17.61
N GLY A 831 21.18 -27.72 17.13
CA GLY A 831 19.99 -27.59 17.98
C GLY A 831 19.69 -26.19 18.51
N ARG A 832 20.52 -25.17 18.23
CA ARG A 832 20.29 -23.77 18.67
C ARG A 832 19.60 -22.88 17.63
N CYS A 833 19.21 -23.43 16.49
CA CYS A 833 18.44 -22.73 15.45
C CYS A 833 17.31 -23.62 14.95
N PHE A 834 16.09 -23.11 14.97
CA PHE A 834 14.88 -23.84 14.60
C PHE A 834 14.11 -23.10 13.49
N SER A 835 13.73 -23.84 12.45
CA SER A 835 12.97 -23.33 11.30
C SER A 835 11.48 -23.50 11.56
N VAL A 836 10.75 -22.39 11.57
CA VAL A 836 9.30 -22.36 11.74
C VAL A 836 8.61 -22.26 10.37
N ASN A 837 7.51 -22.98 10.17
CA ASN A 837 6.74 -22.91 8.94
C ASN A 837 6.01 -21.56 8.83
N SER A 838 6.39 -20.73 7.86
CA SER A 838 5.82 -19.40 7.65
C SER A 838 4.39 -19.40 7.06
N SER A 839 3.90 -20.56 6.59
CA SER A 839 2.52 -20.70 6.09
C SER A 839 1.48 -20.91 7.20
N GLU A 840 1.91 -21.20 8.43
CA GLU A 840 1.05 -21.45 9.59
C GLU A 840 0.79 -20.18 10.40
N LYS A 841 -0.30 -20.15 11.18
CA LYS A 841 -0.62 -19.01 12.05
C LYS A 841 0.27 -19.04 13.30
N ALA A 842 0.55 -17.88 13.90
CA ALA A 842 1.41 -17.73 15.09
C ALA A 842 1.07 -18.69 16.26
N LYS A 843 -0.21 -19.03 16.44
CA LYS A 843 -0.66 -20.00 17.44
C LYS A 843 -0.19 -21.44 17.13
N GLU A 844 -0.29 -21.85 15.88
CA GLU A 844 0.13 -23.18 15.40
C GLU A 844 1.66 -23.30 15.45
N GLN A 845 2.34 -22.24 15.01
CA GLN A 845 3.80 -22.10 15.14
C GLN A 845 4.26 -22.22 16.60
N ALA A 846 3.57 -21.59 17.55
CA ALA A 846 3.92 -21.70 18.98
C ALA A 846 3.76 -23.13 19.50
N VAL A 847 2.69 -23.84 19.12
CA VAL A 847 2.50 -25.25 19.49
C VAL A 847 3.60 -26.14 18.90
N GLN A 848 4.02 -25.87 17.67
CA GLN A 848 5.12 -26.60 17.03
C GLN A 848 6.44 -26.41 17.79
N VAL A 849 6.77 -25.17 18.17
CA VAL A 849 7.99 -24.84 18.94
C VAL A 849 7.96 -25.50 20.31
N LEU A 850 6.87 -25.36 21.07
CA LEU A 850 6.78 -25.95 22.41
C LEU A 850 6.86 -27.48 22.37
N ARG A 851 6.26 -28.12 21.36
CA ARG A 851 6.35 -29.57 21.18
C ARG A 851 7.76 -30.02 20.81
N HIS A 852 8.45 -29.28 19.93
CA HIS A 852 9.80 -29.63 19.50
C HIS A 852 10.82 -29.58 20.64
N PHE A 853 10.72 -28.57 21.52
CA PHE A 853 11.62 -28.39 22.67
C PHE A 853 11.10 -29.02 23.97
N ASN A 854 10.02 -29.81 23.91
CA ASN A 854 9.38 -30.45 25.06
C ASN A 854 9.06 -29.48 26.23
N VAL A 855 8.53 -28.30 25.91
CA VAL A 855 8.18 -27.26 26.88
C VAL A 855 6.77 -27.48 27.40
N GLN A 856 6.59 -27.65 28.72
CA GLN A 856 5.30 -27.91 29.34
C GLN A 856 4.70 -26.64 29.96
N VAL A 857 3.65 -26.10 29.34
CA VAL A 857 2.98 -24.88 29.82
C VAL A 857 1.89 -25.25 30.83
N SER A 858 1.93 -24.65 32.03
CA SER A 858 0.87 -24.76 33.03
C SER A 858 -0.10 -23.57 32.95
N PRO A 859 -1.32 -23.66 33.51
CA PRO A 859 -2.24 -22.51 33.58
C PRO A 859 -1.66 -21.29 34.30
N ALA A 860 -0.68 -21.47 35.20
CA ALA A 860 -0.02 -20.38 35.93
C ALA A 860 1.01 -19.62 35.07
N ASP A 861 1.44 -20.18 33.94
CA ASP A 861 2.40 -19.54 33.02
C ASP A 861 1.71 -18.64 32.00
N ILE A 862 0.39 -18.79 31.82
CA ILE A 862 -0.41 -18.01 30.88
C ILE A 862 -0.49 -16.55 31.37
N PHE A 863 -0.07 -15.60 30.53
CA PHE A 863 0.09 -14.17 30.84
C PHE A 863 1.07 -13.85 31.97
N SER A 864 1.97 -14.77 32.32
CA SER A 864 3.02 -14.54 33.32
C SER A 864 4.10 -13.53 32.86
N ARG A 865 4.15 -13.20 31.57
CA ARG A 865 5.03 -12.18 30.97
C ARG A 865 4.27 -11.22 30.06
N CYS A 866 4.73 -9.96 30.00
CA CYS A 866 4.15 -8.95 29.13
C CYS A 866 4.40 -9.27 27.65
N GLN A 867 3.44 -8.91 26.78
CA GLN A 867 3.53 -9.11 25.33
C GLN A 867 4.37 -8.06 24.60
N SER A 868 4.63 -6.91 25.25
CA SER A 868 5.41 -5.79 24.72
C SER A 868 6.89 -6.12 24.60
#